data_AF-A0A1G6ZF18-F1
#
_entry.id   AF-A0A1G6ZF18-F1
#
_cell.length_a   1.000
_cell.length_b   1.000
_cell.length_c   1.000
_cell.angle_alpha   90.00
_cell.angle_beta   90.00
_cell.angle_gamma   90.00
#
_symmetry.space_group_name_H-M   'P 1'
#
loop_
_entity.id
_entity.type
_entity.pdbx_description
1 polymer ?
#
loop_
_entity_poly.entity_id
_entity_poly.type
_entity_poly.pdbx_seq_one_letter_code
_entity_poly.pdbx_strand_id
1 'polypeptide(L)'
;MSTREPGTESGGAPTRARAAYWDNLKGFLILLVVFGHFVYEYKAYEVFDWVFRFIYMFHMPAFIFVSGYFSKSENSLSARGAGRLFVLFCLLNFSMMIYAYYFDGRDLSILFLYYSSWYLLALFVYRLTWRFVRDLALIFPISLLLSICVGFVPRDLDIVWEWEKIVALYPFFVAGALISEPSVMRFRRALRDRKGAAPMLFVVSCALVAGLAHSGLVAADDLLWRSYGAASHAEVLQALGVRVLVLAVAAFMIAALVAVTPEAPLRPVNTWGRNSLVVYVGHRIFTLLLVLAVPALAADAVTGWLWIALATLAVTAVLGSDTVARPVNRRLDGAVAVVLPPTGAGSGGRALRAVFVAGGLGIALGLVATHSDLPWGARVADRMSQAGREGGAADVDRVLSETQARAIDEAVSVSFVGDLILLRDQVLAAYDAETDSHDFDPVFRHAKPYLTRADLSLGVFEGPMAGAAVGYSTSSYDDHIPIYLNFPDSFARSVKDAGIDFVTTATNHVMDFGVEGALRTLDVLDRIGLGYTGSYRDAREKEDREIAVVTVNGLRIAVLSYTYGSNYYEDAFFFEPENRHITSAIVSPDSPYFAAARQAVLDDFAKARALNPDTIVVLPHMGTQFEHVPDRFQRTWMDLFIKAGADIVFGDHPHAVQPLEWRPSHRPGRDAALVLYCPGNFVNAYTEDDGDAMAIVETYLDPGTGAPVAAGIVPMWAHAPAGGLFSAVPIHDIARNAELRAGLSDHDMARVREVQTLVTNTMLGRSLSFDQSQRMHYLLPDGHAYRRLSDPLDIVGEERRSSTLYAWMSEARSITFVGDSVTEGARNGGYGWYEPLAALFPDARIEKRAWDSHTIGMLLARADEIVETGADLFVIAVGTNDIRYRDPAICAMTADAFIESVEALVERIRAAAPRARFVLIAPWTTDHYDPVTPLEPTEVRTLRDRYSAALDAYAEANGMLFIDPNPALDRVFRTETPARYLIDHIHPNAGAGIRLYSTAVLQASE
;
A
#
# COMPACT_ATOMS: atom_id res chain seq x y z
N MET A 1 77.75 -14.89 -31.32
CA MET A 1 77.73 -13.62 -32.07
C MET A 1 76.27 -13.29 -32.37
N SER A 2 75.65 -12.37 -31.62
CA SER A 2 74.52 -11.51 -32.00
C SER A 2 73.93 -10.87 -30.74
N THR A 3 73.76 -9.56 -30.81
CA THR A 3 73.50 -8.55 -29.78
C THR A 3 72.01 -8.41 -29.45
N ARG A 4 71.65 -8.14 -28.18
CA ARG A 4 70.43 -7.40 -27.80
C ARG A 4 70.69 -6.49 -26.60
N GLU A 5 70.14 -5.29 -26.73
CA GLU A 5 70.34 -4.05 -25.95
C GLU A 5 69.87 -4.09 -24.48
N PRO A 6 70.36 -3.15 -23.63
CA PRO A 6 70.04 -3.09 -22.21
C PRO A 6 68.71 -2.37 -21.93
N GLY A 7 67.87 -2.99 -21.11
CA GLY A 7 66.62 -2.42 -20.60
C GLY A 7 66.88 -1.32 -19.56
N THR A 8 66.22 -0.19 -19.76
CA THR A 8 66.21 0.98 -18.89
C THR A 8 65.40 0.72 -17.62
N GLU A 9 66.05 0.91 -16.47
CA GLU A 9 65.40 1.01 -15.16
C GLU A 9 64.50 2.25 -15.11
N SER A 10 63.20 2.06 -14.87
CA SER A 10 62.31 3.16 -14.48
C SER A 10 62.23 3.21 -12.96
N GLY A 11 62.88 4.22 -12.37
CA GLY A 11 62.82 4.53 -10.95
C GLY A 11 61.38 4.79 -10.51
N GLY A 12 60.82 3.85 -9.74
CA GLY A 12 59.54 4.03 -9.08
C GLY A 12 59.64 5.11 -7.99
N ALA A 13 58.79 6.13 -8.11
CA ALA A 13 58.59 7.12 -7.06
C ALA A 13 58.13 6.43 -5.75
N PRO A 14 58.59 6.90 -4.57
CA PRO A 14 58.23 6.29 -3.29
C PRO A 14 56.72 6.40 -3.05
N THR A 15 56.07 5.26 -2.81
CA THR A 15 54.66 5.19 -2.39
C THR A 15 54.47 6.00 -1.10
N ARG A 16 53.70 7.09 -1.18
CA ARG A 16 53.34 7.97 -0.06
C ARG A 16 52.82 7.11 1.12
N ALA A 17 53.55 7.11 2.24
CA ALA A 17 53.19 6.31 3.42
C ALA A 17 51.76 6.66 3.87
N ARG A 18 50.89 5.64 3.94
CA ARG A 18 49.48 5.78 4.35
C ARG A 18 49.40 6.36 5.76
N ALA A 19 48.76 7.52 5.91
CA ALA A 19 48.69 8.23 7.18
C ALA A 19 47.83 7.46 8.21
N ALA A 20 48.44 7.02 9.31
CA ALA A 20 47.79 6.27 10.39
C ALA A 20 46.60 7.02 11.01
N TYR A 21 46.64 8.36 10.99
CA TYR A 21 45.56 9.25 11.41
C TYR A 21 44.18 8.89 10.82
N TRP A 22 44.08 8.76 9.49
CA TRP A 22 42.78 8.50 8.84
C TRP A 22 42.29 7.07 9.08
N ASP A 23 43.21 6.14 9.30
CA ASP A 23 42.87 4.78 9.68
C ASP A 23 42.42 4.72 11.15
N ASN A 24 42.97 5.54 12.06
CA ASN A 24 42.43 5.69 13.42
C ASN A 24 40.99 6.22 13.39
N LEU A 25 40.73 7.29 12.65
CA LEU A 25 39.40 7.90 12.56
C LEU A 25 38.35 6.91 12.03
N LYS A 26 38.64 6.21 10.93
CA LYS A 26 37.74 5.15 10.42
C LYS A 26 37.58 4.01 11.41
N GLY A 27 38.60 3.71 12.20
CA GLY A 27 38.57 2.66 13.22
C GLY A 27 37.58 2.98 14.33
N PHE A 28 37.56 4.23 14.81
CA PHE A 28 36.55 4.68 15.78
C PHE A 28 35.14 4.68 15.16
N LEU A 29 35.00 5.21 13.94
CA LEU A 29 33.69 5.29 13.29
C LEU A 29 33.11 3.91 12.96
N ILE A 30 33.92 2.95 12.49
CA ILE A 30 33.41 1.61 12.18
C ILE A 30 33.04 0.84 13.45
N LEU A 31 33.73 1.08 14.57
CA LEU A 31 33.33 0.53 15.87
C LEU A 31 31.95 1.06 16.28
N LEU A 32 31.69 2.36 16.07
CA LEU A 32 30.37 2.97 16.34
C LEU A 32 29.28 2.42 15.43
N VAL A 33 29.57 2.09 14.17
CA VAL A 33 28.61 1.44 13.26
C VAL A 33 28.18 0.07 13.81
N VAL A 34 29.15 -0.76 14.22
CA VAL A 34 28.85 -2.10 14.78
C VAL A 34 28.09 -1.98 16.10
N PHE A 35 28.54 -1.09 16.99
CA PHE A 35 27.88 -0.82 18.27
C PHE A 35 26.46 -0.30 18.09
N GLY A 36 26.26 0.66 17.20
CA GLY A 36 24.96 1.26 16.91
C GLY A 36 23.93 0.24 16.41
N HIS A 37 24.35 -0.72 15.58
CA HIS A 37 23.45 -1.78 15.10
C HIS A 37 23.12 -2.82 16.18
N PHE A 38 23.98 -3.03 17.18
CA PHE A 38 23.59 -3.82 18.35
C PHE A 38 22.61 -3.04 19.23
N VAL A 39 22.90 -1.78 19.54
CA VAL A 39 22.02 -0.90 20.33
C VAL A 39 20.63 -0.76 19.68
N TYR A 40 20.57 -0.68 18.34
CA TYR A 40 19.32 -0.61 17.58
C TYR A 40 18.38 -1.79 17.84
N GLU A 41 18.91 -3.01 17.99
CA GLU A 41 18.08 -4.20 18.29
C GLU A 41 17.47 -4.15 19.70
N TYR A 42 17.97 -3.28 20.58
CA TYR A 42 17.47 -3.10 21.94
C TYR A 42 16.82 -1.72 22.14
N LYS A 43 16.48 -0.99 21.06
CA LYS A 43 15.91 0.36 21.13
C LYS A 43 14.57 0.45 21.86
N ALA A 44 13.92 -0.68 22.13
CA ALA A 44 12.71 -0.75 22.96
C ALA A 44 12.94 -0.24 24.39
N TYR A 45 14.17 -0.26 24.90
CA TYR A 45 14.50 0.38 26.18
C TYR A 45 15.03 1.80 25.95
N GLU A 46 14.48 2.75 26.70
CA GLU A 46 14.75 4.19 26.59
C GLU A 46 16.25 4.54 26.53
N VAL A 47 17.05 3.93 27.42
CA VAL A 47 18.50 4.21 27.48
C VAL A 47 19.24 3.83 26.19
N PHE A 48 18.81 2.78 25.48
CA PHE A 48 19.40 2.36 24.22
C PHE A 48 18.97 3.27 23.08
N ASP A 49 17.69 3.69 23.04
CA ASP A 49 17.21 4.65 22.05
C ASP A 49 17.99 5.98 22.12
N TRP A 50 18.26 6.48 23.32
CA TRP A 50 19.02 7.73 23.49
C TRP A 50 20.45 7.64 22.99
N VAL A 51 21.11 6.51 23.29
CA VAL A 51 22.47 6.24 22.80
C VAL A 51 22.46 6.04 21.28
N PHE A 52 21.43 5.40 20.73
CA PHE A 52 21.23 5.27 19.30
C PHE A 52 21.13 6.65 18.63
N ARG A 53 20.23 7.53 19.11
CA ARG A 53 20.07 8.90 18.60
C ARG A 53 21.38 9.68 18.68
N PHE A 54 22.06 9.63 19.83
CA PHE A 54 23.36 10.27 20.03
C PHE A 54 24.39 9.87 18.95
N ILE A 55 24.52 8.57 18.67
CA ILE A 55 25.49 8.07 17.68
C ILE A 55 25.08 8.45 16.26
N TYR A 56 23.80 8.27 15.92
CA TYR A 56 23.29 8.44 14.55
C TYR A 56 23.30 9.89 14.07
N MET A 57 23.28 10.88 14.97
CA MET A 57 23.43 12.30 14.61
C MET A 57 24.76 12.67 13.95
N PHE A 58 25.85 11.89 14.15
CA PHE A 58 27.16 12.30 13.64
C PHE A 58 27.98 11.18 12.99
N HIS A 59 27.82 9.92 13.37
CA HIS A 59 28.76 8.89 12.93
C HIS A 59 28.68 8.62 11.42
N MET A 60 27.47 8.55 10.82
CA MET A 60 27.29 8.40 9.38
C MET A 60 27.75 9.64 8.60
N PRO A 61 27.34 10.88 8.97
CA PRO A 61 27.94 12.10 8.41
C PRO A 61 29.48 12.09 8.44
N ALA A 62 30.08 11.69 9.57
CA ALA A 62 31.53 11.61 9.72
C ALA A 62 32.17 10.55 8.81
N PHE A 63 31.57 9.37 8.70
CA PHE A 63 32.06 8.30 7.83
C PHE A 63 31.98 8.72 6.35
N ILE A 64 30.89 9.39 5.95
CA ILE A 64 30.68 9.93 4.61
C ILE A 64 31.71 11.03 4.30
N PHE A 65 31.99 11.93 5.25
CA PHE A 65 33.04 12.93 5.12
C PHE A 65 34.42 12.29 4.87
N VAL A 66 34.79 11.28 5.66
CA VAL A 66 36.05 10.56 5.45
C VAL A 66 36.06 9.85 4.09
N SER A 67 34.92 9.34 3.64
CA SER A 67 34.78 8.68 2.34
C SER A 67 34.94 9.65 1.17
N GLY A 68 34.43 10.88 1.30
CA GLY A 68 34.68 11.97 0.37
C GLY A 68 36.17 12.29 0.25
N TYR A 69 36.89 12.35 1.38
CA TYR A 69 38.34 12.57 1.39
C TYR A 69 39.11 11.51 0.59
N PHE A 70 38.76 10.24 0.72
CA PHE A 70 39.40 9.14 -0.02
C PHE A 70 38.95 8.98 -1.47
N SER A 71 37.90 9.70 -1.91
CA SER A 71 37.35 9.57 -3.27
C SER A 71 38.09 10.40 -4.33
N LYS A 72 39.23 11.00 -3.97
CA LYS A 72 40.08 11.85 -4.83
C LYS A 72 41.01 11.08 -5.76
N SER A 73 41.25 9.80 -5.50
CA SER A 73 42.20 9.01 -6.28
C SER A 73 41.66 8.66 -7.67
N GLU A 74 42.53 8.53 -8.66
CA GLU A 74 42.12 8.09 -10.01
C GLU A 74 41.46 6.70 -9.97
N ASN A 75 41.90 5.83 -9.07
CA ASN A 75 41.33 4.50 -8.89
C ASN A 75 39.88 4.57 -8.35
N SER A 76 39.59 5.46 -7.39
CA SER A 76 38.22 5.64 -6.86
C SER A 76 37.26 6.27 -7.87
N LEU A 77 37.78 7.03 -8.84
CA LEU A 77 37.02 7.64 -9.94
C LEU A 77 36.89 6.73 -11.18
N SER A 78 37.56 5.57 -11.16
CA SER A 78 37.48 4.60 -12.23
C SER A 78 36.14 3.85 -12.20
N ALA A 79 35.64 3.44 -13.37
CA ALA A 79 34.43 2.61 -13.47
C ALA A 79 34.56 1.30 -12.66
N ARG A 80 35.77 0.76 -12.54
CA ARG A 80 36.07 -0.42 -11.73
C ARG A 80 35.97 -0.13 -10.23
N GLY A 81 36.42 1.04 -9.79
CA GLY A 81 36.35 1.49 -8.40
C GLY A 81 34.92 1.77 -7.93
N ALA A 82 34.09 2.37 -8.78
CA ALA A 82 32.66 2.57 -8.51
C ALA A 82 31.88 1.24 -8.62
N GLY A 83 32.10 0.47 -9.68
CA GLY A 83 31.43 -0.82 -9.88
C GLY A 83 31.73 -1.85 -8.79
N ARG A 84 32.92 -1.79 -8.15
CA ARG A 84 33.19 -2.59 -6.95
C ARG A 84 32.20 -2.34 -5.82
N LEU A 85 31.81 -1.08 -5.59
CA LEU A 85 30.84 -0.74 -4.55
C LEU A 85 29.44 -1.23 -4.91
N PHE A 86 29.07 -1.12 -6.19
CA PHE A 86 27.77 -1.62 -6.67
C PHE A 86 27.66 -3.15 -6.56
N VAL A 87 28.70 -3.89 -6.95
CA VAL A 87 28.72 -5.36 -6.77
C VAL A 87 28.61 -5.74 -5.30
N LEU A 88 29.34 -5.04 -4.42
CA LEU A 88 29.24 -5.23 -2.98
C LEU A 88 27.85 -4.92 -2.44
N PHE A 89 27.23 -3.85 -2.95
CA PHE A 89 25.87 -3.49 -2.65
C PHE A 89 24.91 -4.62 -3.04
N CYS A 90 24.94 -5.12 -4.28
CA CYS A 90 24.06 -6.19 -4.71
C CYS A 90 24.23 -7.47 -3.88
N LEU A 91 25.47 -7.85 -3.57
CA LEU A 91 25.76 -9.03 -2.76
C LEU A 91 25.24 -8.89 -1.33
N LEU A 92 25.45 -7.72 -0.71
CA LEU A 92 24.94 -7.44 0.63
C LEU A 92 23.41 -7.34 0.63
N ASN A 93 22.81 -6.63 -0.31
CA ASN A 93 21.36 -6.48 -0.38
C ASN A 93 20.68 -7.82 -0.60
N PHE A 94 21.20 -8.65 -1.51
CA PHE A 94 20.67 -9.99 -1.75
C PHE A 94 20.80 -10.90 -0.53
N SER A 95 21.94 -10.88 0.19
CA SER A 95 22.07 -11.68 1.41
C SER A 95 21.14 -11.20 2.53
N MET A 96 20.91 -9.89 2.63
CA MET A 96 19.95 -9.33 3.58
C MET A 96 18.51 -9.61 3.18
N MET A 97 18.16 -9.64 1.89
CA MET A 97 16.82 -10.02 1.41
C MET A 97 16.54 -11.49 1.66
N ILE A 98 17.54 -12.37 1.57
CA ILE A 98 17.42 -13.76 2.02
C ILE A 98 17.13 -13.81 3.51
N TYR A 99 17.87 -13.06 4.33
CA TYR A 99 17.58 -12.95 5.76
C TYR A 99 16.15 -12.45 5.99
N ALA A 100 15.74 -11.36 5.35
CA ALA A 100 14.41 -10.77 5.51
C ALA A 100 13.29 -11.72 5.08
N TYR A 101 13.52 -12.55 4.06
CA TYR A 101 12.59 -13.58 3.63
C TYR A 101 12.39 -14.67 4.68
N TYR A 102 13.48 -15.17 5.27
CA TYR A 102 13.40 -16.26 6.23
C TYR A 102 13.03 -15.81 7.65
N PHE A 103 13.43 -14.61 8.07
CA PHE A 103 13.31 -14.14 9.44
C PHE A 103 12.31 -12.99 9.61
N ASP A 104 12.14 -12.13 8.61
CA ASP A 104 11.23 -10.96 8.67
C ASP A 104 9.93 -11.17 7.88
N GLY A 105 9.77 -12.29 7.15
CA GLY A 105 8.60 -12.60 6.34
C GLY A 105 8.39 -11.73 5.10
N ARG A 106 9.43 -11.04 4.61
CA ARG A 106 9.36 -10.15 3.43
C ARG A 106 9.58 -10.92 2.12
N ASP A 107 8.90 -10.53 1.05
CA ASP A 107 9.15 -11.13 -0.27
C ASP A 107 10.57 -10.89 -0.78
N LEU A 108 11.11 -11.88 -1.50
CA LEU A 108 12.40 -11.79 -2.17
C LEU A 108 12.31 -10.79 -3.34
N SER A 109 12.72 -9.55 -3.08
CA SER A 109 12.85 -8.52 -4.11
C SER A 109 14.26 -7.97 -4.19
N ILE A 110 14.78 -7.89 -5.41
CA ILE A 110 16.08 -7.26 -5.69
C ILE A 110 15.93 -5.73 -5.73
N LEU A 111 14.70 -5.23 -5.93
CA LEU A 111 14.39 -3.81 -6.03
C LEU A 111 14.23 -3.14 -4.67
N PHE A 112 13.82 -3.89 -3.64
CA PHE A 112 13.72 -3.36 -2.28
C PHE A 112 15.08 -3.35 -1.58
N LEU A 113 15.38 -2.20 -0.98
CA LEU A 113 16.61 -2.00 -0.24
C LEU A 113 16.44 -2.48 1.21
N TYR A 114 17.33 -3.35 1.67
CA TYR A 114 17.42 -3.61 3.10
C TYR A 114 18.11 -2.42 3.79
N TYR A 115 17.61 -2.04 4.97
CA TYR A 115 18.09 -0.85 5.71
C TYR A 115 19.62 -0.80 5.88
N SER A 116 20.32 -1.91 6.04
CA SER A 116 21.79 -1.89 6.21
C SER A 116 22.59 -1.76 4.90
N SER A 117 21.94 -1.74 3.74
CA SER A 117 22.60 -1.75 2.42
C SER A 117 22.77 -0.35 1.81
N TRP A 118 22.01 0.65 2.28
CA TRP A 118 21.91 1.96 1.62
C TRP A 118 23.25 2.68 1.48
N TYR A 119 24.17 2.54 2.44
CA TYR A 119 25.40 3.32 2.42
C TYR A 119 26.37 2.89 1.30
N LEU A 120 26.37 1.62 0.88
CA LEU A 120 27.15 1.20 -0.30
C LEU A 120 26.58 1.77 -1.59
N LEU A 121 25.26 1.82 -1.70
CA LEU A 121 24.56 2.47 -2.80
C LEU A 121 24.85 3.98 -2.80
N ALA A 122 24.77 4.64 -1.65
CA ALA A 122 25.10 6.05 -1.48
C ALA A 122 26.53 6.36 -1.93
N LEU A 123 27.52 5.58 -1.47
CA LEU A 123 28.91 5.75 -1.88
C LEU A 123 29.12 5.53 -3.38
N PHE A 124 28.42 4.58 -3.98
CA PHE A 124 28.43 4.37 -5.42
C PHE A 124 27.91 5.60 -6.15
N VAL A 125 26.74 6.11 -5.75
CA VAL A 125 26.12 7.32 -6.32
C VAL A 125 27.04 8.53 -6.14
N TYR A 126 27.56 8.77 -4.94
CA TYR A 126 28.46 9.91 -4.66
C TYR A 126 29.74 9.89 -5.50
N ARG A 127 30.36 8.73 -5.69
CA ARG A 127 31.56 8.63 -6.54
C ARG A 127 31.23 8.82 -8.00
N LEU A 128 30.08 8.32 -8.44
CA LEU A 128 29.61 8.49 -9.80
C LEU A 128 29.33 9.97 -10.09
N THR A 129 28.58 10.65 -9.22
CA THR A 129 28.22 12.07 -9.38
C THR A 129 29.43 12.98 -9.24
N TRP A 130 30.31 12.74 -8.26
CA TRP A 130 31.52 13.55 -8.02
C TRP A 130 32.42 13.67 -9.25
N ARG A 131 32.49 12.61 -10.08
CA ARG A 131 33.21 12.65 -11.36
C ARG A 131 32.77 13.81 -12.26
N PHE A 132 31.49 14.17 -12.21
CA PHE A 132 30.88 15.17 -13.07
C PHE A 132 30.79 16.55 -12.40
N VAL A 133 30.62 16.59 -11.07
CA VAL A 133 30.33 17.84 -10.36
C VAL A 133 31.54 18.47 -9.65
N ARG A 134 32.70 17.80 -9.63
CA ARG A 134 33.89 18.28 -8.91
C ARG A 134 34.42 19.64 -9.35
N ASP A 135 34.14 20.04 -10.59
CA ASP A 135 34.62 21.29 -11.20
C ASP A 135 33.60 22.44 -11.03
N LEU A 136 32.43 22.19 -10.40
CA LEU A 136 31.43 23.22 -10.12
C LEU A 136 31.84 24.06 -8.90
N ALA A 137 32.04 25.36 -9.11
CA ALA A 137 32.46 26.29 -8.06
C ALA A 137 31.50 26.38 -6.87
N LEU A 138 30.19 26.19 -7.10
CA LEU A 138 29.14 26.27 -6.09
C LEU A 138 28.69 24.90 -5.56
N ILE A 139 29.46 23.82 -5.79
CA ILE A 139 29.00 22.46 -5.46
C ILE A 139 28.65 22.27 -3.98
N PHE A 140 29.40 22.88 -3.07
CA PHE A 140 29.12 22.75 -1.63
C PHE A 140 27.82 23.47 -1.22
N PRO A 141 27.61 24.77 -1.56
CA PRO A 141 26.31 25.43 -1.37
C PRO A 141 25.14 24.70 -2.03
N ILE A 142 25.31 24.22 -3.27
CA ILE A 142 24.28 23.46 -3.98
C ILE A 142 23.94 22.17 -3.23
N SER A 143 24.95 21.42 -2.76
CA SER A 143 24.72 20.20 -1.99
C SER A 143 23.94 20.47 -0.70
N LEU A 144 24.23 21.57 0.00
CA LEU A 144 23.54 21.95 1.23
C LEU A 144 22.08 22.32 0.95
N LEU A 145 21.83 23.08 -0.12
CA LEU A 145 20.47 23.40 -0.56
C LEU A 145 19.69 22.13 -0.91
N LEU A 146 20.29 21.19 -1.66
CA LEU A 146 19.65 19.92 -1.99
C LEU A 146 19.33 19.08 -0.75
N SER A 147 20.23 19.05 0.24
CA SER A 147 20.01 18.36 1.52
C SER A 147 18.81 18.94 2.30
N ILE A 148 18.61 20.26 2.22
CA ILE A 148 17.43 20.91 2.80
C ILE A 148 16.20 20.62 1.94
N CYS A 149 16.28 20.77 0.62
CA CYS A 149 15.10 20.63 -0.25
C CYS A 149 14.59 19.19 -0.37
N VAL A 150 15.43 18.16 -0.18
CA VAL A 150 14.98 16.77 -0.36
C VAL A 150 13.87 16.37 0.62
N GLY A 151 13.72 17.08 1.75
CA GLY A 151 12.60 16.85 2.65
C GLY A 151 11.24 17.16 2.01
N PHE A 152 11.15 17.92 0.92
CA PHE A 152 9.88 18.14 0.23
C PHE A 152 9.47 16.96 -0.69
N VAL A 153 10.30 15.93 -0.82
CA VAL A 153 9.98 14.75 -1.62
C VAL A 153 9.00 13.87 -0.85
N PRO A 154 7.87 13.45 -1.45
CA PRO A 154 6.91 12.55 -0.81
C PRO A 154 7.51 11.20 -0.41
N ARG A 155 7.07 10.66 0.73
CA ARG A 155 7.61 9.43 1.35
C ARG A 155 7.43 8.17 0.49
N ASP A 156 6.41 8.12 -0.35
CA ASP A 156 6.09 6.97 -1.21
C ASP A 156 7.20 6.62 -2.21
N LEU A 157 8.06 7.59 -2.55
CA LEU A 157 9.22 7.41 -3.43
C LEU A 157 10.48 6.93 -2.67
N ASP A 158 10.52 7.07 -1.35
CA ASP A 158 11.70 6.82 -0.51
C ASP A 158 11.85 5.34 -0.11
N ILE A 159 10.72 4.61 0.01
CA ILE A 159 10.65 3.22 0.51
C ILE A 159 11.48 2.24 -0.33
N VAL A 160 11.68 2.52 -1.62
CA VAL A 160 12.36 1.58 -2.53
C VAL A 160 13.88 1.71 -2.51
N TRP A 161 14.43 2.93 -2.35
CA TRP A 161 15.86 3.20 -2.59
C TRP A 161 16.55 4.11 -1.57
N GLU A 162 15.85 4.61 -0.54
CA GLU A 162 16.41 5.47 0.52
C GLU A 162 17.07 6.76 -0.05
N TRP A 163 16.46 7.35 -1.08
CA TRP A 163 17.01 8.50 -1.80
C TRP A 163 17.15 9.72 -0.91
N GLU A 164 16.24 9.89 0.06
CA GLU A 164 16.29 11.01 0.99
C GLU A 164 17.61 11.01 1.77
N LYS A 165 18.01 9.84 2.29
CA LYS A 165 19.27 9.66 3.02
C LYS A 165 20.49 9.96 2.15
N ILE A 166 20.45 9.49 0.90
CA ILE A 166 21.54 9.71 -0.07
C ILE A 166 21.71 11.21 -0.32
N VAL A 167 20.65 11.96 -0.58
CA VAL A 167 20.76 13.40 -0.88
C VAL A 167 21.04 14.22 0.38
N ALA A 168 20.38 13.93 1.50
CA ALA A 168 20.51 14.66 2.76
C ALA A 168 21.96 14.66 3.29
N LEU A 169 22.70 13.56 3.12
CA LEU A 169 24.08 13.44 3.60
C LEU A 169 25.15 13.85 2.58
N TYR A 170 24.76 14.15 1.34
CA TYR A 170 25.70 14.50 0.28
C TYR A 170 26.63 15.68 0.61
N PRO A 171 26.21 16.74 1.36
CA PRO A 171 27.10 17.82 1.78
C PRO A 171 28.35 17.36 2.52
N PHE A 172 28.22 16.32 3.36
CA PHE A 172 29.37 15.79 4.11
C PHE A 172 30.38 15.12 3.17
N PHE A 173 29.90 14.40 2.15
CA PHE A 173 30.74 13.80 1.12
C PHE A 173 31.50 14.89 0.36
N VAL A 174 30.79 15.93 -0.09
CA VAL A 174 31.39 17.06 -0.82
C VAL A 174 32.41 17.79 0.05
N ALA A 175 32.12 18.06 1.32
CA ALA A 175 33.06 18.68 2.26
C ALA A 175 34.36 17.88 2.38
N GLY A 176 34.27 16.55 2.52
CA GLY A 176 35.43 15.66 2.54
C GLY A 176 36.20 15.65 1.22
N ALA A 177 35.48 15.67 0.09
CA ALA A 177 36.06 15.70 -1.24
C ALA A 177 36.77 17.04 -1.55
N LEU A 178 36.36 18.15 -0.91
CA LEU A 178 37.01 19.45 -1.07
C LEU A 178 38.20 19.68 -0.11
N ILE A 179 38.19 19.07 1.09
CA ILE A 179 39.18 19.40 2.13
C ILE A 179 40.58 18.81 1.85
N SER A 180 41.64 19.62 1.89
CA SER A 180 43.01 19.12 1.69
C SER A 180 43.67 18.67 3.00
N GLU A 181 44.55 17.66 2.92
CA GLU A 181 45.32 17.16 4.08
C GLU A 181 46.07 18.28 4.83
N PRO A 182 46.76 19.24 4.16
CA PRO A 182 47.39 20.36 4.85
C PRO A 182 46.41 21.22 5.63
N SER A 183 45.18 21.39 5.15
CA SER A 183 44.15 22.19 5.83
C SER A 183 43.66 21.50 7.09
N VAL A 184 43.43 20.19 7.04
CA VAL A 184 43.12 19.37 8.23
C VAL A 184 44.24 19.49 9.27
N MET A 185 45.50 19.33 8.84
CA MET A 185 46.64 19.39 9.76
C MET A 185 46.90 20.81 10.32
N ARG A 186 46.54 21.87 9.59
CA ARG A 186 46.58 23.25 10.10
C ARG A 186 45.52 23.48 11.17
N PHE A 187 44.27 23.07 10.90
CA PHE A 187 43.18 23.16 11.88
C PHE A 187 43.52 22.44 13.18
N ARG A 188 44.02 21.20 13.07
CA ARG A 188 44.43 20.40 14.24
C ARG A 188 45.58 21.04 15.01
N ARG A 189 46.61 21.56 14.32
CA ARG A 189 47.71 22.30 14.96
C ARG A 189 47.21 23.53 15.70
N ALA A 190 46.36 24.35 15.07
CA ALA A 190 45.80 25.55 15.68
C ALA A 190 45.03 25.26 16.99
N LEU A 191 44.30 24.13 17.05
CA LEU A 191 43.62 23.69 18.27
C LEU A 191 44.56 23.04 19.29
N ARG A 192 45.62 22.35 18.85
CA ARG A 192 46.61 21.73 19.73
C ARG A 192 47.51 22.76 20.41
N ASP A 193 47.84 23.85 19.71
CA ASP A 193 48.69 24.94 20.22
C ASP A 193 48.00 25.70 21.37
N ARG A 194 46.66 25.61 21.47
CA ARG A 194 45.86 26.11 22.60
C ARG A 194 45.58 24.96 23.57
N LYS A 195 46.29 24.93 24.71
CA LYS A 195 46.12 23.89 25.74
C LYS A 195 44.63 23.66 26.06
N GLY A 196 44.16 22.43 25.87
CA GLY A 196 42.80 22.01 26.20
C GLY A 196 41.72 22.33 25.16
N ALA A 197 42.01 23.06 24.08
CA ALA A 197 40.97 23.47 23.13
C ALA A 197 40.35 22.30 22.33
N ALA A 198 41.14 21.32 21.89
CA ALA A 198 40.61 20.14 21.19
C ALA A 198 39.75 19.23 22.10
N PRO A 199 40.18 18.85 23.32
CA PRO A 199 39.31 18.16 24.28
C PRO A 199 38.05 18.95 24.64
N MET A 200 38.15 20.27 24.84
CA MET A 200 36.99 21.13 25.12
C MET A 200 35.98 21.11 23.98
N LEU A 201 36.44 21.26 22.73
CA LEU A 201 35.57 21.18 21.55
C LEU A 201 34.84 19.84 21.48
N PHE A 202 35.51 18.74 21.82
CA PHE A 202 34.91 17.40 21.87
C PHE A 202 33.87 17.27 22.98
N VAL A 203 34.18 17.69 24.21
CA VAL A 203 33.23 17.64 25.33
C VAL A 203 31.99 18.50 25.05
N VAL A 204 32.17 19.72 24.52
CA VAL A 204 31.05 20.60 24.16
C VAL A 204 30.21 20.00 23.04
N SER A 205 30.84 19.41 22.01
CA SER A 205 30.11 18.75 20.92
C SER A 205 29.34 17.53 21.42
N CYS A 206 29.93 16.71 22.30
CA CYS A 206 29.23 15.59 22.94
C CYS A 206 28.05 16.06 23.80
N ALA A 207 28.23 17.13 24.59
CA ALA A 207 27.14 17.68 25.41
C ALA A 207 25.99 18.22 24.55
N LEU A 208 26.30 18.88 23.43
CA LEU A 208 25.31 19.38 22.48
C LEU A 208 24.52 18.24 21.83
N VAL A 209 25.21 17.21 21.31
CA VAL A 209 24.56 16.02 20.73
C VAL A 209 23.73 15.28 21.77
N ALA A 210 24.27 15.08 22.98
CA ALA A 210 23.57 14.40 24.06
C ALA A 210 22.33 15.17 24.53
N GLY A 211 22.43 16.50 24.65
CA GLY A 211 21.29 17.35 24.99
C GLY A 211 20.17 17.28 23.95
N LEU A 212 20.52 17.25 22.66
CA LEU A 212 19.53 17.11 21.57
C LEU A 212 18.94 15.70 21.50
N ALA A 213 19.74 14.67 21.74
CA ALA A 213 19.25 13.29 21.81
C ALA A 213 18.27 13.09 22.99
N HIS A 214 18.54 13.74 24.13
CA HIS A 214 17.70 13.73 25.32
C HIS A 214 16.41 14.54 25.15
N SER A 215 16.45 15.67 24.45
CA SER A 215 15.35 16.63 24.43
C SER A 215 14.09 16.15 23.68
N GLY A 216 14.14 14.99 23.01
CA GLY A 216 13.04 14.46 22.20
C GLY A 216 12.75 15.27 20.92
N LEU A 217 13.41 16.42 20.74
CA LEU A 217 13.26 17.34 19.60
C LEU A 217 13.71 16.72 18.26
N VAL A 218 14.47 15.64 18.34
CA VAL A 218 14.88 14.81 17.20
C VAL A 218 14.44 13.39 17.52
N ALA A 219 13.34 12.92 16.93
CA ALA A 219 12.98 11.51 17.00
C ALA A 219 14.03 10.65 16.29
N ALA A 220 14.10 9.36 16.62
CA ALA A 220 15.01 8.43 15.95
C ALA A 220 14.81 8.40 14.42
N ASP A 221 13.57 8.63 13.98
CA ASP A 221 13.20 8.70 12.56
C ASP A 221 13.44 10.10 11.94
N ASP A 222 13.61 11.14 12.77
CA ASP A 222 13.87 12.54 12.34
C ASP A 222 15.34 12.84 12.02
N LEU A 223 16.24 11.85 12.09
CA LEU A 223 17.70 11.99 12.06
C LEU A 223 18.29 12.30 10.66
N LEU A 224 17.73 13.29 9.94
CA LEU A 224 18.02 13.73 8.55
C LEU A 224 17.21 13.03 7.45
N TRP A 225 16.25 12.18 7.81
CA TRP A 225 15.57 11.27 6.88
C TRP A 225 14.06 11.48 6.75
N ARG A 226 13.52 12.51 7.41
CA ARG A 226 12.08 12.76 7.43
C ARG A 226 11.69 13.77 6.34
N SER A 227 10.89 13.33 5.39
CA SER A 227 10.09 14.21 4.53
C SER A 227 9.33 15.22 5.41
N TYR A 228 9.34 16.50 5.02
CA TYR A 228 8.64 17.61 5.68
C TYR A 228 7.13 17.50 5.60
N GLY A 229 6.59 16.36 5.17
CA GLY A 229 5.16 16.07 5.06
C GLY A 229 4.40 16.77 6.17
N ALA A 230 3.52 17.69 5.77
CA ALA A 230 2.82 18.51 6.73
C ALA A 230 1.49 19.00 6.17
N ALA A 231 0.50 18.93 7.06
CA ALA A 231 -0.81 19.54 6.96
C ALA A 231 -0.77 21.05 7.28
N SER A 232 0.34 21.62 7.78
CA SER A 232 0.47 23.06 8.09
C SER A 232 1.87 23.69 7.81
N HIS A 233 1.90 25.01 7.62
CA HIS A 233 3.15 25.78 7.38
C HIS A 233 4.12 25.81 8.57
N ALA A 234 3.60 25.71 9.80
CA ALA A 234 4.42 25.81 11.01
C ALA A 234 5.29 24.57 11.21
N GLU A 235 4.75 23.39 10.91
CA GLU A 235 5.45 22.11 11.00
C GLU A 235 6.59 22.02 9.98
N VAL A 236 6.38 22.51 8.76
CA VAL A 236 7.44 22.60 7.74
C VAL A 236 8.59 23.47 8.23
N LEU A 237 8.29 24.63 8.84
CA LEU A 237 9.32 25.52 9.38
C LEU A 237 10.09 24.88 10.54
N GLN A 238 9.40 24.16 11.43
CA GLN A 238 10.03 23.42 12.51
C GLN A 238 10.94 22.32 11.97
N ALA A 239 10.47 21.51 11.02
CA ALA A 239 11.24 20.42 10.41
C ALA A 239 12.47 20.93 9.63
N LEU A 240 12.33 22.05 8.92
CA LEU A 240 13.46 22.77 8.31
C LEU A 240 14.48 23.20 9.37
N GLY A 241 14.01 23.78 10.48
CA GLY A 241 14.86 24.19 11.59
C GLY A 241 15.63 23.03 12.22
N VAL A 242 14.94 21.91 12.47
CA VAL A 242 15.54 20.68 12.99
C VAL A 242 16.59 20.14 12.02
N ARG A 243 16.31 20.09 10.71
CA ARG A 243 17.28 19.58 9.73
C ARG A 243 18.55 20.42 9.69
N VAL A 244 18.42 21.74 9.66
CA VAL A 244 19.57 22.66 9.69
C VAL A 244 20.38 22.46 10.98
N LEU A 245 19.70 22.31 12.12
CA LEU A 245 20.33 22.07 13.40
C LEU A 245 21.13 20.76 13.42
N VAL A 246 20.54 19.65 12.95
CA VAL A 246 21.22 18.34 12.90
C VAL A 246 22.44 18.39 11.96
N LEU A 247 22.33 19.04 10.79
CA LEU A 247 23.46 19.21 9.88
C LEU A 247 24.61 20.00 10.53
N ALA A 248 24.29 21.08 11.26
CA ALA A 248 25.27 21.90 11.95
C ALA A 248 25.96 21.11 13.08
N VAL A 249 25.19 20.41 13.90
CA VAL A 249 25.68 19.60 15.02
C VAL A 249 26.59 18.47 14.53
N ALA A 250 26.19 17.78 13.46
CA ALA A 250 27.03 16.78 12.80
C ALA A 250 28.36 17.37 12.34
N ALA A 251 28.36 18.56 11.72
CA ALA A 251 29.57 19.24 11.28
C ALA A 251 30.50 19.62 12.46
N PHE A 252 29.94 20.11 13.58
CA PHE A 252 30.71 20.40 14.80
C PHE A 252 31.35 19.14 15.37
N MET A 253 30.59 18.05 15.46
CA MET A 253 31.10 16.77 15.95
C MET A 253 32.18 16.19 15.03
N ILE A 254 32.04 16.32 13.70
CA ILE A 254 33.10 15.95 12.74
C ILE A 254 34.38 16.75 13.00
N ALA A 255 34.27 18.07 13.19
CA ALA A 255 35.41 18.93 13.48
C ALA A 255 36.08 18.54 14.82
N ALA A 256 35.28 18.20 15.83
CA ALA A 256 35.77 17.72 17.12
C ALA A 256 36.52 16.38 16.98
N LEU A 257 35.93 15.40 16.30
CA LEU A 257 36.54 14.09 16.03
C LEU A 257 37.87 14.22 15.28
N VAL A 258 37.91 15.10 14.28
CA VAL A 258 39.14 15.44 13.53
C VAL A 258 40.19 16.05 14.47
N ALA A 259 39.79 16.93 15.38
CA ALA A 259 40.69 17.59 16.33
C ALA A 259 41.31 16.60 17.33
N VAL A 260 40.52 15.66 17.87
CA VAL A 260 40.97 14.74 18.94
C VAL A 260 41.61 13.45 18.45
N THR A 261 41.37 13.05 17.20
CA THR A 261 41.93 11.79 16.67
C THR A 261 43.47 11.83 16.67
N PRO A 262 44.16 10.83 17.25
CA PRO A 262 45.63 10.79 17.29
C PRO A 262 46.29 10.54 15.93
N GLU A 263 47.50 11.06 15.74
CA GLU A 263 48.31 10.82 14.52
C GLU A 263 49.09 9.49 14.59
N ALA A 264 49.53 9.12 15.79
CA ALA A 264 50.23 7.88 16.01
C ALA A 264 49.28 6.68 15.79
N PRO A 265 49.75 5.57 15.20
CA PRO A 265 48.92 4.39 14.98
C PRO A 265 48.44 3.81 16.32
N LEU A 266 47.12 3.75 16.51
CA LEU A 266 46.50 3.12 17.68
C LEU A 266 46.10 1.68 17.35
N ARG A 267 46.87 0.68 17.81
CA ARG A 267 46.51 -0.73 17.60
C ARG A 267 45.54 -1.21 18.69
N PRO A 268 44.46 -1.95 18.36
CA PRO A 268 44.11 -2.46 17.03
C PRO A 268 43.24 -1.52 16.16
N VAL A 269 42.79 -0.37 16.69
CA VAL A 269 41.84 0.56 16.04
C VAL A 269 42.24 0.95 14.62
N ASN A 270 43.51 1.27 14.39
CA ASN A 270 44.03 1.64 13.07
C ASN A 270 43.94 0.48 12.06
N THR A 271 44.09 -0.76 12.51
CA THR A 271 43.92 -1.95 11.67
C THR A 271 42.45 -2.14 11.30
N TRP A 272 41.53 -1.93 12.24
CA TRP A 272 40.09 -1.98 11.96
C TRP A 272 39.67 -0.90 10.96
N GLY A 273 40.14 0.33 11.12
CA GLY A 273 39.83 1.40 10.16
C GLY A 273 40.46 1.19 8.78
N ARG A 274 41.62 0.54 8.71
CA ARG A 274 42.21 0.10 7.43
C ARG A 274 41.33 -0.93 6.72
N ASN A 275 40.72 -1.85 7.47
CA ASN A 275 39.88 -2.95 6.99
C ASN A 275 38.37 -2.68 7.09
N SER A 276 37.98 -1.42 7.32
CA SER A 276 36.60 -1.01 7.64
C SER A 276 35.55 -1.42 6.61
N LEU A 277 35.89 -1.52 5.32
CA LEU A 277 34.96 -2.00 4.29
C LEU A 277 34.51 -3.46 4.52
N VAL A 278 35.42 -4.33 4.98
CA VAL A 278 35.10 -5.74 5.29
C VAL A 278 34.24 -5.83 6.54
N VAL A 279 34.55 -5.02 7.55
CA VAL A 279 33.72 -4.90 8.76
C VAL A 279 32.32 -4.43 8.39
N TYR A 280 32.19 -3.39 7.56
CA TYR A 280 30.90 -2.88 7.10
C TYR A 280 30.08 -3.96 6.37
N VAL A 281 30.66 -4.68 5.41
CA VAL A 281 29.90 -5.69 4.65
C VAL A 281 29.50 -6.88 5.52
N GLY A 282 30.34 -7.27 6.49
CA GLY A 282 30.09 -8.45 7.31
C GLY A 282 29.23 -8.18 8.56
N HIS A 283 29.36 -7.02 9.19
CA HIS A 283 28.89 -6.84 10.58
C HIS A 283 27.41 -7.14 10.76
N ARG A 284 26.54 -6.72 9.84
CA ARG A 284 25.09 -6.90 10.01
C ARG A 284 24.67 -8.36 10.10
N ILE A 285 25.32 -9.23 9.33
CA ILE A 285 25.09 -10.68 9.39
C ILE A 285 25.43 -11.19 10.79
N PHE A 286 26.56 -10.77 11.35
CA PHE A 286 26.98 -11.20 12.69
C PHE A 286 26.17 -10.55 13.81
N THR A 287 25.77 -9.28 13.70
CA THR A 287 24.96 -8.61 14.72
C THR A 287 23.60 -9.32 14.85
N LEU A 288 22.95 -9.62 13.72
CA LEU A 288 21.65 -10.30 13.71
C LEU A 288 21.77 -11.73 14.25
N LEU A 289 22.77 -12.50 13.79
CA LEU A 289 22.99 -13.87 14.30
C LEU A 289 23.31 -13.92 15.80
N LEU A 290 24.11 -12.97 16.31
CA LEU A 290 24.50 -12.93 17.72
C LEU A 290 23.36 -12.46 18.64
N VAL A 291 22.49 -11.58 18.13
CA VAL A 291 21.28 -11.17 18.86
C VAL A 291 20.29 -12.33 18.94
N LEU A 292 20.07 -13.06 17.83
CA LEU A 292 19.22 -14.27 17.82
C LEU A 292 19.73 -15.38 18.76
N ALA A 293 21.05 -15.52 18.88
CA ALA A 293 21.65 -16.58 19.70
C ALA A 293 21.58 -16.32 21.20
N VAL A 294 21.37 -15.08 21.65
CA VAL A 294 21.44 -14.73 23.08
C VAL A 294 20.36 -13.71 23.50
N PRO A 295 19.05 -14.04 23.40
CA PRO A 295 17.97 -13.10 23.75
C PRO A 295 17.92 -12.77 25.26
N ALA A 296 18.36 -13.71 26.11
CA ALA A 296 18.12 -13.70 27.56
C ALA A 296 19.14 -12.89 28.40
N LEU A 297 20.23 -12.37 27.82
CA LEU A 297 21.24 -11.59 28.57
C LEU A 297 20.89 -10.10 28.75
N ALA A 298 19.78 -9.63 28.17
CA ALA A 298 19.33 -8.24 28.25
C ALA A 298 18.29 -7.98 29.36
N ALA A 299 18.02 -8.96 30.24
CA ALA A 299 17.05 -8.82 31.33
C ALA A 299 17.47 -7.80 32.41
N ASP A 300 18.76 -7.43 32.47
CA ASP A 300 19.23 -6.26 33.22
C ASP A 300 20.12 -5.36 32.35
N ALA A 301 20.03 -4.04 32.56
CA ALA A 301 20.72 -3.06 31.72
C ALA A 301 22.25 -3.21 31.76
N VAL A 302 22.82 -3.69 32.86
CA VAL A 302 24.27 -3.79 33.05
C VAL A 302 24.84 -4.95 32.23
N THR A 303 24.20 -6.12 32.27
CA THR A 303 24.59 -7.28 31.46
C THR A 303 24.36 -7.03 29.97
N GLY A 304 23.27 -6.32 29.61
CA GLY A 304 23.02 -5.88 28.24
C GLY A 304 24.16 -5.00 27.70
N TRP A 305 24.57 -3.98 28.45
CA TRP A 305 25.70 -3.12 28.05
C TRP A 305 27.03 -3.88 27.95
N LEU A 306 27.31 -4.78 28.89
CA LEU A 306 28.52 -5.59 28.87
C LEU A 306 28.55 -6.52 27.63
N TRP A 307 27.42 -7.16 27.33
CA TRP A 307 27.26 -8.02 26.17
C TRP A 307 27.46 -7.25 24.86
N ILE A 308 26.75 -6.12 24.68
CA ILE A 308 26.86 -5.27 23.48
C ILE A 308 28.32 -4.82 23.28
N ALA A 309 29.01 -4.41 24.36
CA ALA A 309 30.40 -4.00 24.30
C ALA A 309 31.32 -5.16 23.87
N LEU A 310 31.18 -6.34 24.47
CA LEU A 310 31.99 -7.52 24.14
C LEU A 310 31.72 -8.02 22.72
N ALA A 311 30.46 -8.11 22.31
CA ALA A 311 30.05 -8.53 20.96
C ALA A 311 30.55 -7.54 19.89
N THR A 312 30.45 -6.24 20.15
CA THR A 312 30.98 -5.18 19.27
C THR A 312 32.48 -5.35 19.08
N LEU A 313 33.24 -5.52 20.17
CA LEU A 313 34.68 -5.71 20.11
C LEU A 313 35.05 -7.02 19.39
N ALA A 314 34.33 -8.10 19.63
CA ALA A 314 34.55 -9.39 18.99
C ALA A 314 34.32 -9.32 17.47
N VAL A 315 33.17 -8.82 17.01
CA VAL A 315 32.83 -8.68 15.59
C VAL A 315 33.85 -7.78 14.89
N THR A 316 34.18 -6.64 15.49
CA THR A 316 35.14 -5.69 14.93
C THR A 316 36.56 -6.27 14.89
N ALA A 317 36.97 -7.02 15.92
CA ALA A 317 38.28 -7.67 15.98
C ALA A 317 38.42 -8.76 14.92
N VAL A 318 37.40 -9.61 14.75
CA VAL A 318 37.41 -10.71 13.78
C VAL A 318 37.40 -10.17 12.35
N LEU A 319 36.40 -9.36 11.99
CA LEU A 319 36.25 -8.85 10.62
C LEU A 319 37.32 -7.81 10.26
N GLY A 320 37.78 -7.05 11.25
CA GLY A 320 38.83 -6.05 11.08
C GLY A 320 40.25 -6.64 11.05
N SER A 321 40.42 -7.93 11.31
CA SER A 321 41.72 -8.60 11.26
C SER A 321 42.25 -8.75 9.83
N ASP A 322 43.57 -8.71 9.66
CA ASP A 322 44.20 -8.93 8.36
C ASP A 322 44.02 -10.38 7.85
N THR A 323 43.83 -11.33 8.75
CA THR A 323 43.61 -12.75 8.44
C THR A 323 42.26 -12.96 7.76
N VAL A 324 41.22 -12.21 8.15
CA VAL A 324 39.90 -12.25 7.50
C VAL A 324 39.81 -11.28 6.33
N ALA A 325 40.26 -10.05 6.51
CA ALA A 325 40.06 -8.99 5.51
C ALA A 325 40.85 -9.21 4.21
N ARG A 326 42.06 -9.78 4.25
CA ARG A 326 42.86 -9.99 3.03
C ARG A 326 42.24 -11.05 2.09
N PRO A 327 41.85 -12.26 2.56
CA PRO A 327 41.16 -13.23 1.71
C PRO A 327 39.83 -12.71 1.15
N VAL A 328 39.02 -12.03 1.98
CA VAL A 328 37.74 -11.46 1.54
C VAL A 328 37.96 -10.45 0.42
N ASN A 329 38.88 -9.49 0.59
CA ASN A 329 39.18 -8.51 -0.45
C ASN A 329 39.70 -9.16 -1.74
N ARG A 330 40.55 -10.20 -1.67
CA ARG A 330 41.01 -10.93 -2.87
C ARG A 330 39.86 -11.58 -3.64
N ARG A 331 38.91 -12.21 -2.94
CA ARG A 331 37.73 -12.82 -3.58
C ARG A 331 36.81 -11.77 -4.20
N LEU A 332 36.60 -10.65 -3.51
CA LEU A 332 35.84 -9.52 -4.02
C LEU A 332 36.47 -8.92 -5.29
N ASP A 333 37.80 -8.74 -5.30
CA ASP A 333 38.50 -8.25 -6.49
C ASP A 333 38.36 -9.21 -7.68
N GLY A 334 38.32 -10.52 -7.41
CA GLY A 334 38.00 -11.55 -8.40
C GLY A 334 36.57 -11.44 -8.95
N ALA A 335 35.57 -11.30 -8.08
CA ALA A 335 34.18 -11.12 -8.48
C ALA A 335 33.98 -9.84 -9.32
N VAL A 336 34.60 -8.73 -8.92
CA VAL A 336 34.58 -7.48 -9.68
C VAL A 336 35.28 -7.64 -11.04
N ALA A 337 36.34 -8.44 -11.14
CA ALA A 337 37.01 -8.70 -12.42
C ALA A 337 36.15 -9.52 -13.40
N VAL A 338 35.24 -10.37 -12.90
CA VAL A 338 34.26 -11.10 -13.72
C VAL A 338 33.21 -10.14 -14.27
N VAL A 339 32.69 -9.23 -13.44
CA VAL A 339 31.66 -8.26 -13.83
C VAL A 339 32.23 -7.11 -14.67
N LEU A 340 33.45 -6.66 -14.37
CA LEU A 340 34.13 -5.53 -15.03
C LEU A 340 35.56 -5.94 -15.44
N PRO A 341 35.72 -6.63 -16.59
CA PRO A 341 37.03 -7.06 -17.06
C PRO A 341 37.95 -5.87 -17.40
N PRO A 342 39.29 -6.03 -17.28
CA PRO A 342 40.26 -4.99 -17.65
C PRO A 342 40.09 -4.59 -19.13
N THR A 343 40.27 -3.29 -19.42
CA THR A 343 40.12 -2.75 -20.77
C THR A 343 41.05 -3.45 -21.77
N GLY A 344 40.45 -4.11 -22.77
CA GLY A 344 41.14 -4.88 -23.80
C GLY A 344 40.33 -6.04 -24.40
N ALA A 345 39.20 -6.44 -23.77
CA ALA A 345 38.40 -7.58 -24.23
C ALA A 345 37.04 -7.17 -24.81
N GLY A 346 36.88 -7.30 -26.14
CA GLY A 346 35.64 -7.65 -26.83
C GLY A 346 34.42 -6.71 -26.78
N SER A 347 33.50 -6.93 -27.71
CA SER A 347 32.21 -6.22 -27.87
C SER A 347 31.31 -6.20 -26.62
N GLY A 348 31.50 -7.14 -25.67
CA GLY A 348 30.75 -7.21 -24.40
C GLY A 348 30.99 -6.03 -23.44
N GLY A 349 32.16 -5.38 -23.48
CA GLY A 349 32.47 -4.22 -22.64
C GLY A 349 31.71 -2.93 -23.02
N ARG A 350 31.16 -2.86 -24.24
CA ARG A 350 30.33 -1.74 -24.70
C ARG A 350 28.88 -1.87 -24.22
N ALA A 351 28.34 -3.09 -24.21
CA ALA A 351 26.99 -3.37 -23.72
C ALA A 351 26.84 -3.09 -22.22
N LEU A 352 27.80 -3.53 -21.39
CA LEU A 352 27.76 -3.23 -19.95
C LEU A 352 27.98 -1.74 -19.63
N ARG A 353 28.85 -1.05 -20.38
CA ARG A 353 28.99 0.41 -20.28
C ARG A 353 27.69 1.13 -20.66
N ALA A 354 26.99 0.63 -21.68
CA ALA A 354 25.68 1.15 -22.06
C ALA A 354 24.62 0.90 -20.98
N VAL A 355 24.64 -0.25 -20.27
CA VAL A 355 23.74 -0.52 -19.13
C VAL A 355 24.03 0.42 -17.95
N PHE A 356 25.29 0.70 -17.62
CA PHE A 356 25.63 1.66 -16.56
C PHE A 356 25.34 3.11 -16.93
N VAL A 357 25.54 3.50 -18.19
CA VAL A 357 25.17 4.83 -18.69
C VAL A 357 23.66 4.95 -18.80
N ALA A 358 22.94 3.94 -19.30
CA ALA A 358 21.48 3.93 -19.39
C ALA A 358 20.81 3.82 -18.01
N GLY A 359 21.40 3.12 -17.04
CA GLY A 359 20.96 3.12 -15.65
C GLY A 359 21.18 4.48 -14.99
N GLY A 360 22.34 5.10 -15.19
CA GLY A 360 22.61 6.46 -14.71
C GLY A 360 21.77 7.54 -15.40
N LEU A 361 21.50 7.39 -16.70
CA LEU A 361 20.64 8.29 -17.48
C LEU A 361 19.16 8.04 -17.16
N GLY A 362 18.76 6.80 -16.87
CA GLY A 362 17.43 6.42 -16.41
C GLY A 362 17.12 6.96 -15.02
N ILE A 363 18.12 6.96 -14.12
CA ILE A 363 18.04 7.63 -12.82
C ILE A 363 17.97 9.16 -13.00
N ALA A 364 18.78 9.74 -13.90
CA ALA A 364 18.75 11.18 -14.19
C ALA A 364 17.45 11.63 -14.90
N LEU A 365 16.89 10.79 -15.78
CA LEU A 365 15.62 11.02 -16.47
C LEU A 365 14.43 10.81 -15.53
N GLY A 366 14.50 9.86 -14.59
CA GLY A 366 13.56 9.75 -13.48
C GLY A 366 13.57 10.98 -12.57
N LEU A 367 14.76 11.59 -12.36
CA LEU A 367 14.94 12.85 -11.66
C LEU A 367 14.31 14.06 -12.39
N VAL A 368 14.31 14.08 -13.72
CA VAL A 368 13.71 15.16 -14.53
C VAL A 368 12.20 14.94 -14.76
N ALA A 369 11.78 13.68 -14.89
CA ALA A 369 10.38 13.30 -15.14
C ALA A 369 9.48 13.47 -13.92
N THR A 370 10.04 13.46 -12.70
CA THR A 370 9.27 13.61 -11.45
C THR A 370 9.17 15.07 -10.97
N HIS A 371 9.95 15.99 -11.54
CA HIS A 371 10.11 17.36 -10.99
C HIS A 371 10.12 18.46 -12.05
N SER A 372 9.52 18.24 -13.23
CA SER A 372 9.25 19.35 -14.13
C SER A 372 7.80 19.34 -14.58
N ASP A 373 7.11 20.46 -14.35
CA ASP A 373 5.83 20.84 -14.97
C ASP A 373 5.95 20.99 -16.50
N LEU A 374 6.86 20.25 -17.13
CA LEU A 374 7.10 20.27 -18.55
C LEU A 374 6.16 19.26 -19.24
N PRO A 375 5.41 19.67 -20.29
CA PRO A 375 4.33 18.89 -20.92
C PRO A 375 4.68 17.49 -21.48
N TRP A 376 5.96 17.10 -21.48
CA TRP A 376 6.42 15.80 -21.97
C TRP A 376 6.62 14.75 -20.86
N GLY A 377 6.77 15.17 -19.59
CA GLY A 377 6.91 14.27 -18.43
C GLY A 377 5.66 13.43 -18.19
N ALA A 378 4.47 14.03 -18.34
CA ALA A 378 3.18 13.33 -18.28
C ALA A 378 3.06 12.22 -19.34
N ARG A 379 3.57 12.44 -20.56
CA ARG A 379 3.51 11.45 -21.66
C ARG A 379 4.47 10.28 -21.46
N VAL A 380 5.59 10.49 -20.76
CA VAL A 380 6.55 9.42 -20.45
C VAL A 380 6.11 8.66 -19.19
N ALA A 381 5.54 9.33 -18.19
CA ALA A 381 4.88 8.67 -17.06
C ALA A 381 3.69 7.82 -17.51
N ASP A 382 2.90 8.30 -18.48
CA ASP A 382 1.84 7.49 -19.12
C ASP A 382 2.41 6.30 -19.89
N ARG A 383 3.49 6.47 -20.65
CA ARG A 383 4.11 5.35 -21.38
C ARG A 383 4.84 4.36 -20.47
N MET A 384 5.40 4.81 -19.34
CA MET A 384 6.04 3.95 -18.35
C MET A 384 5.01 3.27 -17.44
N SER A 385 3.86 3.90 -17.16
CA SER A 385 2.72 3.24 -16.54
C SER A 385 2.09 2.21 -17.49
N GLN A 386 2.02 2.50 -18.80
CA GLN A 386 1.63 1.53 -19.83
C GLN A 386 2.62 0.35 -19.92
N ALA A 387 3.93 0.61 -19.92
CA ALA A 387 4.95 -0.45 -19.95
C ALA A 387 5.04 -1.28 -18.65
N GLY A 388 4.66 -0.71 -17.50
CA GLY A 388 4.48 -1.45 -16.24
C GLY A 388 3.17 -2.24 -16.16
N ARG A 389 2.14 -1.85 -16.93
CA ARG A 389 0.87 -2.56 -17.08
C ARG A 389 0.93 -3.75 -18.05
N GLU A 390 2.01 -3.92 -18.80
CA GLU A 390 2.16 -5.07 -19.71
C GLU A 390 2.56 -6.37 -18.99
N GLY A 391 2.75 -6.35 -17.66
CA GLY A 391 3.04 -7.52 -16.82
C GLY A 391 1.87 -8.08 -16.00
N GLY A 392 0.68 -7.46 -16.04
CA GLY A 392 -0.51 -7.96 -15.37
C GLY A 392 -1.73 -7.42 -16.08
N ALA A 393 -2.62 -8.30 -16.54
CA ALA A 393 -3.89 -7.88 -17.13
C ALA A 393 -4.64 -6.99 -16.13
N ALA A 394 -4.57 -5.67 -16.31
CA ALA A 394 -5.43 -4.73 -15.60
C ALA A 394 -6.85 -4.99 -16.09
N ASP A 395 -7.58 -5.83 -15.34
CA ASP A 395 -8.94 -6.25 -15.65
C ASP A 395 -9.85 -5.02 -15.75
N VAL A 396 -10.54 -4.91 -16.89
CA VAL A 396 -11.79 -4.14 -17.00
C VAL A 396 -12.67 -4.53 -15.80
N ASP A 397 -13.37 -3.58 -15.17
CA ASP A 397 -14.28 -3.86 -14.04
C ASP A 397 -15.25 -4.99 -14.42
N ARG A 398 -14.99 -6.19 -13.88
CA ARG A 398 -15.68 -7.41 -14.30
C ARG A 398 -17.12 -7.33 -13.81
N VAL A 399 -18.07 -7.62 -14.70
CA VAL A 399 -19.48 -7.70 -14.34
C VAL A 399 -19.81 -9.14 -14.00
N LEU A 400 -20.56 -9.36 -12.92
CA LEU A 400 -21.08 -10.67 -12.57
C LEU A 400 -21.89 -11.23 -13.73
N SER A 401 -21.63 -12.48 -14.11
CA SER A 401 -22.55 -13.23 -14.99
C SER A 401 -23.88 -13.46 -14.27
N GLU A 402 -24.95 -13.72 -15.05
CA GLU A 402 -26.27 -14.04 -14.49
C GLU A 402 -26.22 -15.20 -13.49
N THR A 403 -25.45 -16.25 -13.79
CA THR A 403 -25.27 -17.39 -12.89
C THR A 403 -24.59 -17.01 -11.58
N GLN A 404 -23.55 -16.15 -11.63
CA GLN A 404 -22.86 -15.67 -10.43
C GLN A 404 -23.75 -14.75 -9.60
N ALA A 405 -24.45 -13.81 -10.24
CA ALA A 405 -25.38 -12.90 -9.57
C ALA A 405 -26.51 -13.67 -8.89
N ARG A 406 -27.09 -14.66 -9.57
CA ARG A 406 -28.12 -15.53 -9.01
C ARG A 406 -27.63 -16.36 -7.84
N ALA A 407 -26.40 -16.91 -7.93
CA ALA A 407 -25.81 -17.65 -6.81
C ALA A 407 -25.63 -16.77 -5.57
N ILE A 408 -25.28 -15.49 -5.75
CA ILE A 408 -25.19 -14.50 -4.67
C ILE A 408 -26.58 -14.15 -4.12
N ASP A 409 -27.59 -13.97 -4.99
CA ASP A 409 -28.95 -13.62 -4.60
C ASP A 409 -29.68 -14.74 -3.84
N GLU A 410 -29.35 -16.00 -4.12
CA GLU A 410 -29.91 -17.17 -3.43
C GLU A 410 -29.09 -17.58 -2.18
N ALA A 411 -27.92 -16.98 -1.94
CA ALA A 411 -27.01 -17.33 -0.85
C ALA A 411 -27.47 -16.82 0.52
N VAL A 412 -26.99 -17.48 1.59
CA VAL A 412 -27.10 -16.97 2.96
C VAL A 412 -25.98 -15.95 3.19
N SER A 413 -26.35 -14.73 3.57
CA SER A 413 -25.44 -13.60 3.72
C SER A 413 -24.99 -13.42 5.18
N VAL A 414 -23.68 -13.28 5.39
CA VAL A 414 -23.08 -13.00 6.70
C VAL A 414 -22.26 -11.71 6.60
N SER A 415 -22.69 -10.67 7.30
CA SER A 415 -21.93 -9.42 7.40
C SER A 415 -20.99 -9.41 8.60
N PHE A 416 -19.87 -8.72 8.47
CA PHE A 416 -18.89 -8.48 9.51
C PHE A 416 -18.47 -7.01 9.49
N VAL A 417 -18.43 -6.41 10.67
CA VAL A 417 -17.90 -5.07 10.92
C VAL A 417 -16.78 -5.14 11.95
N GLY A 418 -15.84 -4.20 11.88
CA GLY A 418 -14.72 -4.14 12.82
C GLY A 418 -15.09 -3.53 14.16
N ASP A 419 -14.12 -2.87 14.77
CA ASP A 419 -14.19 -2.36 16.14
C ASP A 419 -15.41 -1.45 16.40
N LEU A 420 -16.20 -1.87 17.38
CA LEU A 420 -17.24 -1.07 18.03
C LEU A 420 -16.64 -0.42 19.28
N ILE A 421 -15.89 0.66 19.07
CA ILE A 421 -15.07 1.31 20.11
C ILE A 421 -15.57 2.72 20.45
N LEU A 422 -15.98 2.92 21.70
CA LEU A 422 -16.38 4.25 22.19
C LEU A 422 -15.22 4.95 22.90
N LEU A 423 -14.56 5.84 22.14
CA LEU A 423 -13.65 6.84 22.67
C LEU A 423 -14.42 7.98 23.37
N ARG A 424 -13.70 8.81 24.12
CA ARG A 424 -14.24 9.92 24.92
C ARG A 424 -15.32 10.73 24.19
N ASP A 425 -15.00 11.20 22.99
CA ASP A 425 -15.85 12.16 22.30
C ASP A 425 -17.16 11.55 21.81
N GLN A 426 -17.17 10.26 21.46
CA GLN A 426 -18.42 9.53 21.16
C GLN A 426 -19.30 9.39 22.39
N VAL A 427 -18.71 9.09 23.56
CA VAL A 427 -19.47 9.01 24.81
C VAL A 427 -20.07 10.36 25.18
N LEU A 428 -19.28 11.44 25.09
CA LEU A 428 -19.74 12.78 25.44
C LEU A 428 -20.81 13.30 24.48
N ALA A 429 -20.66 13.07 23.17
CA ALA A 429 -21.61 13.52 22.17
C ALA A 429 -22.94 12.74 22.19
N ALA A 430 -22.95 11.50 22.71
CA ALA A 430 -24.17 10.71 22.89
C ALA A 430 -24.99 11.11 24.13
N TYR A 431 -24.40 11.86 25.06
CA TYR A 431 -25.05 12.18 26.34
C TYR A 431 -26.16 13.23 26.17
N ASP A 432 -27.36 12.88 26.63
CA ASP A 432 -28.52 13.76 26.73
C ASP A 432 -28.73 14.18 28.19
N ALA A 433 -28.51 15.47 28.45
CA ALA A 433 -28.64 16.08 29.77
C ALA A 433 -30.10 16.21 30.27
N GLU A 434 -31.09 16.16 29.38
CA GLU A 434 -32.51 16.23 29.79
C GLU A 434 -32.99 14.89 30.34
N THR A 435 -32.50 13.79 29.77
CA THR A 435 -32.88 12.42 30.15
C THR A 435 -31.86 11.75 31.06
N ASP A 436 -30.69 12.36 31.28
CA ASP A 436 -29.55 11.79 32.01
C ASP A 436 -29.17 10.40 31.46
N SER A 437 -29.12 10.30 30.12
CA SER A 437 -28.91 9.05 29.40
C SER A 437 -28.00 9.23 28.18
N HIS A 438 -27.55 8.13 27.57
CA HIS A 438 -26.72 8.17 26.36
C HIS A 438 -27.47 7.50 25.21
N ASP A 439 -27.63 8.21 24.09
CA ASP A 439 -28.26 7.72 22.85
C ASP A 439 -27.22 7.53 21.74
N PHE A 440 -27.02 6.27 21.34
CA PHE A 440 -26.08 5.89 20.28
C PHE A 440 -26.78 5.45 18.99
N ASP A 441 -28.12 5.48 18.91
CA ASP A 441 -28.85 5.11 17.70
C ASP A 441 -28.43 5.94 16.46
N PRO A 442 -28.13 7.25 16.58
CA PRO A 442 -27.68 8.05 15.45
C PRO A 442 -26.38 7.57 14.79
N VAL A 443 -25.45 6.94 15.54
CA VAL A 443 -24.17 6.40 15.03
C VAL A 443 -24.41 5.45 13.86
N PHE A 444 -25.47 4.63 13.98
CA PHE A 444 -25.75 3.54 13.05
C PHE A 444 -26.72 3.93 11.93
N ARG A 445 -27.22 5.18 11.88
CA ARG A 445 -28.33 5.55 10.98
C ARG A 445 -28.08 5.19 9.51
N HIS A 446 -26.83 5.35 9.06
CA HIS A 446 -26.43 5.13 7.68
C HIS A 446 -26.04 3.67 7.40
N ALA A 447 -25.50 2.98 8.40
CA ALA A 447 -25.09 1.59 8.25
C ALA A 447 -26.24 0.61 8.44
N LYS A 448 -27.27 0.98 9.21
CA LYS A 448 -28.42 0.12 9.54
C LYS A 448 -29.05 -0.57 8.33
N PRO A 449 -29.33 0.09 7.18
CA PRO A 449 -29.89 -0.58 5.99
C PRO A 449 -29.00 -1.68 5.41
N TYR A 450 -27.68 -1.60 5.62
CA TYR A 450 -26.72 -2.60 5.18
C TYR A 450 -26.65 -3.78 6.15
N LEU A 451 -26.63 -3.49 7.45
CA LEU A 451 -26.58 -4.50 8.52
C LEU A 451 -27.86 -5.33 8.58
N THR A 452 -29.04 -4.70 8.55
CA THR A 452 -30.33 -5.41 8.66
C THR A 452 -30.70 -6.23 7.43
N ARG A 453 -29.95 -6.09 6.32
CA ARG A 453 -30.18 -6.88 5.11
C ARG A 453 -29.48 -8.25 5.18
N ALA A 454 -28.36 -8.34 5.89
CA ALA A 454 -27.67 -9.60 6.04
C ALA A 454 -28.50 -10.57 6.88
N ASP A 455 -28.40 -11.86 6.60
CA ASP A 455 -29.09 -12.90 7.39
C ASP A 455 -28.45 -13.08 8.77
N LEU A 456 -27.17 -12.72 8.89
CA LEU A 456 -26.41 -12.66 10.13
C LEU A 456 -25.41 -11.51 10.09
N SER A 457 -25.41 -10.66 11.11
CA SER A 457 -24.44 -9.58 11.26
C SER A 457 -23.58 -9.77 12.49
N LEU A 458 -22.26 -9.77 12.27
CA LEU A 458 -21.22 -9.98 13.27
C LEU A 458 -20.45 -8.66 13.52
N GLY A 459 -20.02 -8.43 14.76
CA GLY A 459 -19.18 -7.26 15.09
C GLY A 459 -18.17 -7.52 16.22
N VAL A 460 -17.24 -6.58 16.42
CA VAL A 460 -16.23 -6.65 17.48
C VAL A 460 -16.57 -5.67 18.60
N PHE A 461 -16.95 -6.18 19.78
CA PHE A 461 -17.31 -5.34 20.91
C PHE A 461 -16.06 -5.01 21.74
N GLU A 462 -15.33 -3.97 21.32
CA GLU A 462 -13.99 -3.64 21.80
C GLU A 462 -13.99 -2.77 23.07
N GLY A 463 -14.69 -3.23 24.11
CA GLY A 463 -14.61 -2.58 25.41
C GLY A 463 -15.61 -3.13 26.42
N PRO A 464 -15.37 -2.90 27.72
CA PRO A 464 -16.23 -3.39 28.77
C PRO A 464 -17.40 -2.42 29.02
N MET A 465 -18.46 -2.96 29.62
CA MET A 465 -19.50 -2.21 30.30
C MET A 465 -19.36 -2.49 31.80
N ALA A 466 -18.44 -1.78 32.47
CA ALA A 466 -18.18 -1.86 33.91
C ALA A 466 -19.14 -0.99 34.75
N GLY A 467 -19.92 -0.12 34.10
CA GLY A 467 -21.00 0.66 34.70
C GLY A 467 -20.60 2.08 35.11
N ALA A 468 -21.60 2.94 35.32
CA ALA A 468 -21.40 4.38 35.52
C ALA A 468 -20.58 4.76 36.76
N ALA A 469 -20.61 3.94 37.82
CA ALA A 469 -19.96 4.24 39.09
C ALA A 469 -18.43 4.35 39.01
N VAL A 470 -17.83 3.69 38.01
CA VAL A 470 -16.37 3.73 37.75
C VAL A 470 -15.99 4.73 36.65
N GLY A 471 -16.97 5.46 36.09
CA GLY A 471 -16.77 6.41 35.00
C GLY A 471 -16.69 5.75 33.62
N TYR A 472 -17.16 6.46 32.57
CA TYR A 472 -17.08 6.00 31.18
C TYR A 472 -15.77 6.43 30.48
N SER A 473 -15.52 5.93 29.27
CA SER A 473 -14.31 6.23 28.48
C SER A 473 -13.96 7.72 28.47
N THR A 474 -12.70 8.06 28.79
CA THR A 474 -12.24 9.45 28.91
C THR A 474 -11.06 9.82 28.01
N SER A 475 -10.56 8.91 27.18
CA SER A 475 -9.38 9.12 26.34
C SER A 475 -9.65 8.85 24.84
N SER A 476 -8.69 9.25 24.02
CA SER A 476 -8.56 9.00 22.58
C SER A 476 -7.14 8.47 22.26
N TYR A 477 -6.86 8.05 21.03
CA TYR A 477 -5.52 7.54 20.65
C TYR A 477 -4.44 8.65 20.61
N ASP A 478 -4.84 9.89 20.34
CA ASP A 478 -3.97 11.04 20.07
C ASP A 478 -3.71 11.95 21.29
N ASP A 479 -4.35 11.69 22.43
CA ASP A 479 -4.29 12.58 23.60
C ASP A 479 -3.13 12.27 24.57
N HIS A 480 -2.36 11.21 24.29
CA HIS A 480 -1.27 10.68 25.13
C HIS A 480 -1.71 10.24 26.55
N ILE A 481 -2.99 9.96 26.75
CA ILE A 481 -3.55 9.40 27.98
C ILE A 481 -3.68 7.88 27.80
N PRO A 482 -3.32 7.07 28.81
CA PRO A 482 -3.59 5.64 28.76
C PRO A 482 -5.07 5.34 28.49
N ILE A 483 -5.33 4.48 27.50
CA ILE A 483 -6.68 4.17 27.05
C ILE A 483 -7.33 3.17 28.00
N TYR A 484 -8.30 3.64 28.78
CA TYR A 484 -9.22 2.81 29.57
C TYR A 484 -10.63 3.02 29.06
N LEU A 485 -11.21 1.98 28.46
CA LEU A 485 -12.53 2.02 27.88
C LEU A 485 -13.59 1.55 28.88
N ASN A 486 -14.72 2.23 28.91
CA ASN A 486 -15.92 1.75 29.58
C ASN A 486 -17.16 2.36 28.93
N PHE A 487 -18.02 1.50 28.42
CA PHE A 487 -19.16 1.88 27.60
C PHE A 487 -20.44 2.00 28.44
N PRO A 488 -21.32 2.98 28.16
CA PRO A 488 -22.67 2.97 28.72
C PRO A 488 -23.46 1.75 28.26
N ASP A 489 -24.26 1.16 29.16
CA ASP A 489 -25.09 -0.03 28.86
C ASP A 489 -26.04 0.18 27.66
N SER A 490 -26.43 1.43 27.35
CA SER A 490 -27.27 1.75 26.19
C SER A 490 -26.58 1.49 24.86
N PHE A 491 -25.25 1.47 24.79
CA PHE A 491 -24.52 1.22 23.54
C PHE A 491 -24.81 -0.18 22.99
N ALA A 492 -24.78 -1.21 23.84
CA ALA A 492 -25.10 -2.57 23.43
C ALA A 492 -26.56 -2.72 22.93
N ARG A 493 -27.49 -1.87 23.41
CA ARG A 493 -28.85 -1.79 22.86
C ARG A 493 -28.83 -1.21 21.45
N SER A 494 -28.16 -0.09 21.23
CA SER A 494 -28.04 0.53 19.90
C SER A 494 -27.33 -0.38 18.90
N VAL A 495 -26.30 -1.13 19.31
CA VAL A 495 -25.64 -2.15 18.49
C VAL A 495 -26.64 -3.21 18.01
N LYS A 496 -27.44 -3.75 18.94
CA LYS A 496 -28.48 -4.74 18.60
C LYS A 496 -29.57 -4.15 17.70
N ASP A 497 -30.06 -2.96 18.04
CA ASP A 497 -31.13 -2.28 17.30
C ASP A 497 -30.68 -1.77 15.93
N ALA A 498 -29.37 -1.65 15.70
CA ALA A 498 -28.76 -1.40 14.39
C ALA A 498 -28.78 -2.62 13.46
N GLY A 499 -29.07 -3.82 13.99
CA GLY A 499 -29.11 -5.07 13.23
C GLY A 499 -27.82 -5.89 13.32
N ILE A 500 -26.98 -5.68 14.32
CA ILE A 500 -25.87 -6.59 14.66
C ILE A 500 -26.42 -7.66 15.62
N ASP A 501 -26.32 -8.92 15.23
CA ASP A 501 -26.94 -10.04 15.94
C ASP A 501 -26.01 -10.67 16.98
N PHE A 502 -24.70 -10.64 16.70
CA PHE A 502 -23.70 -11.38 17.45
C PHE A 502 -22.37 -10.64 17.49
N VAL A 503 -21.71 -10.59 18.64
CA VAL A 503 -20.42 -9.90 18.80
C VAL A 503 -19.34 -10.78 19.43
N THR A 504 -18.07 -10.50 19.11
CA THR A 504 -16.96 -11.04 19.89
C THR A 504 -16.60 -10.08 21.02
N THR A 505 -16.35 -10.62 22.22
CA THR A 505 -15.78 -9.89 23.36
C THR A 505 -14.32 -10.26 23.60
N ALA A 506 -13.76 -11.18 22.81
CA ALA A 506 -12.32 -11.48 22.86
C ALA A 506 -11.55 -10.34 22.21
N THR A 507 -11.27 -9.30 22.99
CA THR A 507 -10.55 -8.09 22.56
C THR A 507 -9.48 -7.72 23.58
N ASN A 508 -8.56 -6.84 23.19
CA ASN A 508 -7.56 -6.34 24.12
C ASN A 508 -8.16 -5.47 25.24
N HIS A 509 -9.30 -4.81 25.00
CA HIS A 509 -9.94 -3.91 25.98
C HIS A 509 -10.89 -4.59 26.97
N VAL A 510 -11.19 -5.89 26.82
CA VAL A 510 -12.19 -6.58 27.66
C VAL A 510 -11.89 -6.51 29.17
N MET A 511 -10.62 -6.38 29.57
CA MET A 511 -10.19 -6.31 30.98
C MET A 511 -9.74 -4.92 31.45
N ASP A 512 -10.09 -3.83 30.75
CA ASP A 512 -9.69 -2.48 31.16
C ASP A 512 -10.14 -2.12 32.59
N PHE A 513 -11.25 -2.70 33.05
CA PHE A 513 -11.76 -2.59 34.43
C PHE A 513 -11.71 -3.91 35.20
N GLY A 514 -10.77 -4.79 34.83
CA GLY A 514 -10.52 -6.08 35.45
C GLY A 514 -11.63 -7.12 35.23
N VAL A 515 -11.50 -8.26 35.90
CA VAL A 515 -12.39 -9.42 35.74
C VAL A 515 -13.84 -9.03 36.00
N GLU A 516 -14.12 -8.29 37.07
CA GLU A 516 -15.48 -7.85 37.42
C GLU A 516 -16.13 -6.99 36.32
N GLY A 517 -15.35 -6.12 35.66
CA GLY A 517 -15.81 -5.35 34.52
C GLY A 517 -16.16 -6.24 33.33
N ALA A 518 -15.31 -7.22 33.02
CA ALA A 518 -15.57 -8.20 31.97
C ALA A 518 -16.85 -9.02 32.27
N LEU A 519 -17.02 -9.54 33.50
CA LEU A 519 -18.19 -10.34 33.87
C LEU A 519 -19.49 -9.52 33.83
N ARG A 520 -19.46 -8.28 34.33
CA ARG A 520 -20.61 -7.37 34.24
C ARG A 520 -21.00 -7.13 32.78
N THR A 521 -20.02 -6.99 31.88
CA THR A 521 -20.27 -6.82 30.44
C THR A 521 -21.12 -7.96 29.90
N LEU A 522 -20.78 -9.20 30.25
CA LEU A 522 -21.55 -10.39 29.83
C LEU A 522 -22.99 -10.37 30.38
N ASP A 523 -23.19 -9.93 31.64
CA ASP A 523 -24.52 -9.78 32.23
C ASP A 523 -25.37 -8.73 31.51
N VAL A 524 -24.75 -7.64 31.04
CA VAL A 524 -25.43 -6.61 30.25
C VAL A 524 -25.82 -7.15 28.88
N LEU A 525 -24.91 -7.85 28.19
CA LEU A 525 -25.16 -8.45 26.88
C LEU A 525 -26.30 -9.49 26.94
N ASP A 526 -26.31 -10.36 27.95
CA ASP A 526 -27.39 -11.33 28.17
C ASP A 526 -28.73 -10.64 28.46
N ARG A 527 -28.74 -9.58 29.28
CA ARG A 527 -29.95 -8.82 29.59
C ARG A 527 -30.55 -8.11 28.38
N ILE A 528 -29.70 -7.61 27.48
CA ILE A 528 -30.11 -7.00 26.21
C ILE A 528 -30.49 -8.07 25.17
N GLY A 529 -29.93 -9.26 25.32
CA GLY A 529 -30.07 -10.38 24.39
C GLY A 529 -29.29 -10.16 23.11
N LEU A 530 -28.10 -9.55 23.19
CA LEU A 530 -27.14 -9.48 22.10
C LEU A 530 -26.24 -10.73 22.19
N GLY A 531 -26.17 -11.54 21.14
CA GLY A 531 -25.38 -12.76 21.15
C GLY A 531 -23.89 -12.44 21.30
N TYR A 532 -23.13 -13.26 22.01
CA TYR A 532 -21.69 -13.05 22.16
C TYR A 532 -20.89 -14.34 22.31
N THR A 533 -19.60 -14.25 22.01
CA THR A 533 -18.59 -15.26 22.36
C THR A 533 -17.22 -14.62 22.58
N GLY A 534 -16.28 -15.38 23.14
CA GLY A 534 -14.91 -14.95 23.38
C GLY A 534 -14.57 -14.69 24.85
N SER A 535 -15.56 -14.52 25.72
CA SER A 535 -15.36 -14.39 27.17
C SER A 535 -16.44 -15.12 27.97
N TYR A 536 -16.08 -15.62 29.15
CA TYR A 536 -16.95 -16.49 29.95
C TYR A 536 -16.80 -16.19 31.45
N ARG A 537 -17.85 -16.42 32.25
CA ARG A 537 -17.85 -16.13 33.69
C ARG A 537 -17.12 -17.15 34.53
N ASP A 538 -17.08 -18.38 34.05
CA ASP A 538 -16.36 -19.48 34.69
C ASP A 538 -15.97 -20.54 33.65
N ALA A 539 -15.14 -21.51 34.09
CA ALA A 539 -14.65 -22.58 33.23
C ALA A 539 -15.76 -23.48 32.68
N ARG A 540 -16.89 -23.62 33.38
CA ARG A 540 -18.01 -24.43 32.93
C ARG A 540 -18.79 -23.71 31.84
N GLU A 541 -19.03 -22.41 32.00
CA GLU A 541 -19.63 -21.61 30.94
C GLU A 541 -18.76 -21.64 29.68
N LYS A 542 -17.42 -21.55 29.82
CA LYS A 542 -16.51 -21.75 28.70
C LYS A 542 -16.71 -23.12 28.05
N GLU A 543 -16.69 -24.21 28.81
CA GLU A 543 -16.88 -25.56 28.26
C GLU A 543 -18.21 -25.70 27.48
N ASP A 544 -19.28 -25.07 27.98
CA ASP A 544 -20.62 -25.12 27.37
C ASP A 544 -20.78 -24.18 26.16
N ARG A 545 -20.04 -23.06 26.10
CA ARG A 545 -20.27 -21.94 25.15
C ARG A 545 -19.07 -21.56 24.29
N GLU A 546 -17.90 -22.19 24.46
CA GLU A 546 -16.67 -21.85 23.76
C GLU A 546 -16.80 -21.93 22.23
N ILE A 547 -17.63 -22.86 21.75
CA ILE A 547 -18.02 -22.93 20.35
C ILE A 547 -19.46 -22.44 20.21
N ALA A 548 -19.63 -21.15 19.91
CA ALA A 548 -20.95 -20.62 19.62
C ALA A 548 -21.44 -21.19 18.29
N VAL A 549 -22.66 -21.74 18.25
CA VAL A 549 -23.28 -22.22 17.01
C VAL A 549 -24.54 -21.42 16.75
N VAL A 550 -24.51 -20.60 15.70
CA VAL A 550 -25.65 -19.79 15.25
C VAL A 550 -26.31 -20.52 14.08
N THR A 551 -27.64 -20.64 14.10
CA THR A 551 -28.39 -21.26 12.99
C THR A 551 -29.12 -20.18 12.21
N VAL A 552 -28.81 -20.05 10.91
CA VAL A 552 -29.30 -18.98 10.04
C VAL A 552 -29.75 -19.60 8.72
N ASN A 553 -31.01 -19.41 8.35
CA ASN A 553 -31.62 -19.99 7.14
C ASN A 553 -31.35 -21.51 6.96
N GLY A 554 -31.27 -22.24 8.08
CA GLY A 554 -31.00 -23.68 8.11
C GLY A 554 -29.52 -24.07 8.13
N LEU A 555 -28.59 -23.14 7.89
CA LEU A 555 -27.16 -23.36 8.03
C LEU A 555 -26.71 -23.20 9.49
N ARG A 556 -25.86 -24.10 9.96
CA ARG A 556 -25.22 -24.06 11.28
C ARG A 556 -23.82 -23.48 11.17
N ILE A 557 -23.63 -22.30 11.72
CA ILE A 557 -22.36 -21.57 11.68
C ILE A 557 -21.70 -21.66 13.06
N ALA A 558 -20.57 -22.34 13.15
CA ALA A 558 -19.74 -22.33 14.36
C ALA A 558 -18.82 -21.10 14.35
N VAL A 559 -18.80 -20.36 15.45
CA VAL A 559 -18.01 -19.13 15.63
C VAL A 559 -16.99 -19.35 16.74
N LEU A 560 -15.72 -19.11 16.41
CA LEU A 560 -14.57 -19.21 17.30
C LEU A 560 -13.95 -17.83 17.46
N SER A 561 -13.80 -17.33 18.69
CA SER A 561 -13.21 -16.01 18.95
C SER A 561 -11.90 -16.10 19.71
N TYR A 562 -10.94 -15.26 19.33
CA TYR A 562 -9.62 -15.18 19.95
C TYR A 562 -9.15 -13.74 20.07
N THR A 563 -8.35 -13.43 21.08
CA THR A 563 -7.63 -12.16 21.21
C THR A 563 -6.13 -12.42 21.38
N TYR A 564 -5.28 -11.50 20.94
CA TYR A 564 -3.84 -11.55 21.26
C TYR A 564 -3.53 -11.36 22.74
N GLY A 565 -4.49 -10.88 23.54
CA GLY A 565 -4.35 -10.68 24.98
C GLY A 565 -5.38 -9.68 25.51
N SER A 566 -5.09 -9.10 26.68
CA SER A 566 -5.79 -7.91 27.16
C SER A 566 -4.78 -6.89 27.67
N ASN A 567 -5.07 -5.61 27.42
CA ASN A 567 -4.26 -4.51 27.90
C ASN A 567 -4.06 -4.64 29.41
N TYR A 568 -2.85 -4.29 29.88
CA TYR A 568 -2.48 -4.35 31.30
C TYR A 568 -2.29 -5.75 31.90
N TYR A 569 -2.42 -6.83 31.11
CA TYR A 569 -2.17 -8.21 31.55
C TYR A 569 -1.08 -8.89 30.69
N GLU A 570 -0.21 -9.68 31.32
CA GLU A 570 0.79 -10.49 30.63
C GLU A 570 0.18 -11.79 30.10
N ASP A 571 0.74 -12.37 29.02
CA ASP A 571 0.33 -13.66 28.44
C ASP A 571 0.05 -14.72 29.51
N ALA A 572 0.97 -14.85 30.48
CA ALA A 572 0.93 -15.86 31.54
C ALA A 572 -0.42 -15.92 32.28
N PHE A 573 -1.04 -14.75 32.50
CA PHE A 573 -2.32 -14.62 33.17
C PHE A 573 -3.40 -15.48 32.50
N PHE A 574 -3.47 -15.48 31.16
CA PHE A 574 -4.51 -16.21 30.42
C PHE A 574 -4.24 -17.72 30.29
N PHE A 575 -3.04 -18.18 30.64
CA PHE A 575 -2.69 -19.60 30.65
C PHE A 575 -2.75 -20.23 32.06
N GLU A 576 -3.00 -19.43 33.10
CA GLU A 576 -3.27 -19.94 34.43
C GLU A 576 -4.65 -20.65 34.48
N PRO A 577 -4.78 -21.81 35.15
CA PRO A 577 -6.04 -22.57 35.19
C PRO A 577 -7.23 -21.76 35.71
N GLU A 578 -6.98 -20.86 36.66
CA GLU A 578 -7.98 -19.99 37.29
C GLU A 578 -8.58 -19.01 36.27
N ASN A 579 -7.78 -18.53 35.30
CA ASN A 579 -8.06 -17.37 34.46
C ASN A 579 -8.30 -17.73 32.98
N ARG A 580 -7.96 -18.95 32.55
CA ARG A 580 -8.16 -19.45 31.16
C ARG A 580 -9.58 -19.27 30.64
N HIS A 581 -10.57 -19.19 31.52
CA HIS A 581 -11.96 -19.03 31.14
C HIS A 581 -12.33 -17.60 30.77
N ILE A 582 -11.55 -16.59 31.14
CA ILE A 582 -11.90 -15.17 30.93
C ILE A 582 -11.93 -14.84 29.44
N THR A 583 -10.94 -15.31 28.67
CA THR A 583 -10.90 -15.16 27.22
C THR A 583 -10.07 -16.26 26.58
N SER A 584 -10.24 -16.46 25.27
CA SER A 584 -9.39 -17.37 24.48
C SER A 584 -8.23 -16.58 23.89
N ALA A 585 -7.04 -16.73 24.47
CA ALA A 585 -5.84 -16.00 24.07
C ALA A 585 -5.03 -16.75 23.01
N ILE A 586 -4.59 -16.02 21.98
CA ILE A 586 -3.51 -16.38 21.06
C ILE A 586 -2.30 -15.51 21.37
N VAL A 587 -1.09 -15.96 21.04
CA VAL A 587 0.16 -15.26 21.41
C VAL A 587 1.15 -15.24 20.27
N SER A 588 2.10 -14.30 20.31
CA SER A 588 3.18 -14.20 19.32
C SER A 588 3.88 -15.57 19.12
N PRO A 589 4.30 -15.92 17.88
CA PRO A 589 5.08 -17.12 17.60
C PRO A 589 6.35 -17.26 18.44
N ASP A 590 6.86 -16.15 18.96
CA ASP A 590 8.07 -16.10 19.77
C ASP A 590 7.77 -16.21 21.29
N SER A 591 6.48 -16.23 21.68
CA SER A 591 6.05 -16.41 23.08
C SER A 591 6.25 -17.86 23.56
N PRO A 592 6.69 -18.07 24.83
CA PRO A 592 6.81 -19.42 25.39
C PRO A 592 5.47 -20.15 25.46
N TYR A 593 4.33 -19.44 25.40
CA TYR A 593 2.99 -20.02 25.43
C TYR A 593 2.46 -20.42 24.05
N PHE A 594 3.18 -20.13 22.96
CA PHE A 594 2.70 -20.36 21.59
C PHE A 594 2.30 -21.82 21.33
N ALA A 595 3.08 -22.79 21.82
CA ALA A 595 2.75 -24.20 21.67
C ALA A 595 1.45 -24.58 22.38
N ALA A 596 1.21 -24.03 23.58
CA ALA A 596 -0.01 -24.26 24.35
C ALA A 596 -1.22 -23.59 23.69
N ALA A 597 -1.07 -22.32 23.27
CA ALA A 597 -2.11 -21.59 22.53
C ALA A 597 -2.50 -22.33 21.25
N ARG A 598 -1.51 -22.76 20.46
CA ARG A 598 -1.74 -23.51 19.23
C ARG A 598 -2.48 -24.82 19.50
N GLN A 599 -2.14 -25.54 20.57
CA GLN A 599 -2.84 -26.76 20.93
C GLN A 599 -4.29 -26.49 21.34
N ALA A 600 -4.53 -25.45 22.15
CA ALA A 600 -5.89 -25.05 22.54
C ALA A 600 -6.77 -24.74 21.32
N VAL A 601 -6.25 -23.97 20.35
CA VAL A 601 -6.94 -23.71 19.08
C VAL A 601 -7.28 -25.02 18.35
N LEU A 602 -6.33 -25.95 18.23
CA LEU A 602 -6.60 -27.24 17.56
C LEU A 602 -7.68 -28.06 18.27
N ASP A 603 -7.72 -28.02 19.60
CA ASP A 603 -8.73 -28.69 20.41
C ASP A 603 -10.11 -28.04 20.20
N ASP A 604 -10.18 -26.71 20.11
CA ASP A 604 -11.42 -25.98 19.86
C ASP A 604 -11.97 -26.27 18.46
N PHE A 605 -11.10 -26.35 17.45
CA PHE A 605 -11.49 -26.83 16.12
C PHE A 605 -11.98 -28.29 16.12
N ALA A 606 -11.44 -29.14 16.99
CA ALA A 606 -11.93 -30.52 17.13
C ALA A 606 -13.33 -30.55 17.76
N LYS A 607 -13.58 -29.74 18.79
CA LYS A 607 -14.91 -29.54 19.38
C LYS A 607 -15.89 -28.99 18.34
N ALA A 608 -15.50 -27.95 17.61
CA ALA A 608 -16.33 -27.36 16.56
C ALA A 608 -16.73 -28.38 15.51
N ARG A 609 -15.79 -29.19 15.00
CA ARG A 609 -16.11 -30.28 14.07
C ARG A 609 -17.08 -31.31 14.65
N ALA A 610 -16.97 -31.65 15.93
CA ALA A 610 -17.86 -32.60 16.59
C ALA A 610 -19.32 -32.11 16.64
N LEU A 611 -19.55 -30.80 16.56
CA LEU A 611 -20.89 -30.20 16.49
C LEU A 611 -21.51 -30.28 15.08
N ASN A 612 -20.77 -30.77 14.07
CA ASN A 612 -21.16 -30.85 12.67
C ASN A 612 -21.73 -29.53 12.09
N PRO A 613 -20.98 -28.41 12.17
CA PRO A 613 -21.41 -27.16 11.56
C PRO A 613 -21.27 -27.20 10.04
N ASP A 614 -22.12 -26.45 9.34
CA ASP A 614 -22.01 -26.23 7.90
C ASP A 614 -20.86 -25.27 7.59
N THR A 615 -20.59 -24.28 8.45
CA THR A 615 -19.50 -23.29 8.26
C THR A 615 -18.78 -23.04 9.59
N ILE A 616 -17.45 -22.91 9.56
CA ILE A 616 -16.62 -22.51 10.70
C ILE A 616 -16.03 -21.13 10.42
N VAL A 617 -16.43 -20.15 11.24
CA VAL A 617 -15.96 -18.75 11.22
C VAL A 617 -15.05 -18.52 12.41
N VAL A 618 -13.92 -17.85 12.18
CA VAL A 618 -12.97 -17.45 13.23
C VAL A 618 -12.89 -15.93 13.29
N LEU A 619 -12.96 -15.36 14.50
CA LEU A 619 -12.88 -13.94 14.80
C LEU A 619 -11.62 -13.65 15.66
N PRO A 620 -10.41 -13.57 15.07
CA PRO A 620 -9.21 -13.22 15.81
C PRO A 620 -8.97 -11.71 15.86
N HIS A 621 -8.91 -11.15 17.07
CA HIS A 621 -8.54 -9.76 17.31
C HIS A 621 -7.02 -9.67 17.54
N MET A 622 -6.28 -9.25 16.50
CA MET A 622 -4.81 -9.28 16.44
C MET A 622 -4.20 -8.41 15.33
N GLY A 623 -3.01 -7.89 15.57
CA GLY A 623 -2.16 -7.24 14.55
C GLY A 623 -1.46 -6.00 15.07
N THR A 624 -0.75 -5.32 14.18
CA THR A 624 -0.12 -4.03 14.48
C THR A 624 -1.11 -2.91 14.19
N GLN A 625 -1.36 -2.03 15.16
CA GLN A 625 -2.27 -0.90 15.02
C GLN A 625 -1.79 0.08 13.94
N PHE A 626 -2.75 0.66 13.21
CA PHE A 626 -2.62 1.68 12.17
C PHE A 626 -1.73 1.28 10.98
N GLU A 627 -1.64 -0.03 10.70
CA GLU A 627 -0.89 -0.55 9.55
C GLU A 627 -1.85 -1.23 8.56
N HIS A 628 -1.84 -0.78 7.30
CA HIS A 628 -2.64 -1.38 6.22
C HIS A 628 -2.08 -2.73 5.69
N VAL A 629 -0.88 -3.11 6.14
CA VAL A 629 -0.21 -4.35 5.73
C VAL A 629 -0.21 -5.34 6.90
N PRO A 630 -0.74 -6.57 6.73
CA PRO A 630 -0.74 -7.55 7.80
C PRO A 630 0.67 -7.90 8.30
N ASP A 631 0.85 -8.09 9.60
CA ASP A 631 2.14 -8.44 10.15
C ASP A 631 2.41 -9.97 10.16
N ARG A 632 3.58 -10.40 10.67
CA ARG A 632 3.96 -11.82 10.78
C ARG A 632 3.04 -12.58 11.74
N PHE A 633 2.59 -11.94 12.81
CA PHE A 633 1.74 -12.55 13.83
C PHE A 633 0.38 -12.91 13.25
N GLN A 634 -0.25 -11.96 12.55
CA GLN A 634 -1.51 -12.17 11.84
C GLN A 634 -1.39 -13.31 10.82
N ARG A 635 -0.43 -13.23 9.89
CA ARG A 635 -0.25 -14.26 8.84
C ARG A 635 -0.05 -15.65 9.43
N THR A 636 0.71 -15.77 10.52
CA THR A 636 0.97 -17.07 11.17
C THR A 636 -0.31 -17.68 11.73
N TRP A 637 -1.14 -16.89 12.41
CA TRP A 637 -2.40 -17.38 12.97
C TRP A 637 -3.47 -17.62 11.89
N MET A 638 -3.59 -16.74 10.88
CA MET A 638 -4.45 -16.99 9.71
C MET A 638 -4.13 -18.34 9.07
N ASP A 639 -2.84 -18.62 8.84
CA ASP A 639 -2.37 -19.92 8.34
C ASP A 639 -2.79 -21.10 9.21
N LEU A 640 -2.69 -20.95 10.54
CA LEU A 640 -3.05 -22.01 11.49
C LEU A 640 -4.56 -22.26 11.49
N PHE A 641 -5.40 -21.22 11.46
CA PHE A 641 -6.85 -21.34 11.42
C PHE A 641 -7.32 -22.01 10.13
N ILE A 642 -6.79 -21.60 8.98
CA ILE A 642 -7.09 -22.24 7.69
C ILE A 642 -6.67 -23.71 7.70
N LYS A 643 -5.45 -24.03 8.15
CA LYS A 643 -4.98 -25.43 8.28
C LYS A 643 -5.80 -26.26 9.26
N ALA A 644 -6.36 -25.62 10.30
CA ALA A 644 -7.25 -26.27 11.25
C ALA A 644 -8.66 -26.51 10.69
N GLY A 645 -9.01 -25.91 9.55
CA GLY A 645 -10.26 -26.14 8.81
C GLY A 645 -11.27 -24.99 8.89
N ALA A 646 -10.83 -23.76 9.13
CA ALA A 646 -11.70 -22.58 9.01
C ALA A 646 -12.15 -22.38 7.56
N ASP A 647 -13.42 -22.03 7.37
CA ASP A 647 -13.93 -21.60 6.06
C ASP A 647 -13.79 -20.10 5.88
N ILE A 648 -13.92 -19.36 6.98
CA ILE A 648 -13.84 -17.90 7.02
C ILE A 648 -13.04 -17.49 8.24
N VAL A 649 -12.11 -16.54 8.05
CA VAL A 649 -11.43 -15.86 9.14
C VAL A 649 -11.66 -14.36 8.97
N PHE A 650 -12.35 -13.75 9.93
CA PHE A 650 -12.59 -12.31 10.00
C PHE A 650 -11.72 -11.70 11.09
N GLY A 651 -10.49 -11.31 10.71
CA GLY A 651 -9.57 -10.59 11.57
C GLY A 651 -9.98 -9.12 11.79
N ASP A 652 -9.45 -8.56 12.87
CA ASP A 652 -9.71 -7.21 13.36
C ASP A 652 -8.60 -6.79 14.38
N HIS A 653 -8.64 -5.59 14.98
CA HIS A 653 -7.67 -4.92 15.88
C HIS A 653 -6.76 -3.83 15.28
N PRO A 654 -6.21 -3.97 14.05
CA PRO A 654 -5.30 -2.97 13.50
C PRO A 654 -5.86 -1.54 13.40
N HIS A 655 -7.16 -1.30 13.59
CA HIS A 655 -7.80 0.02 13.41
C HIS A 655 -7.58 0.63 12.01
N ALA A 656 -7.20 -0.20 11.04
CA ALA A 656 -6.89 0.16 9.67
C ALA A 656 -7.43 -0.92 8.73
N VAL A 657 -7.93 -0.55 7.55
CA VAL A 657 -8.35 -1.53 6.54
C VAL A 657 -7.16 -2.38 6.09
N GLN A 658 -7.35 -3.69 5.98
CA GLN A 658 -6.35 -4.65 5.53
C GLN A 658 -6.96 -5.64 4.51
N PRO A 659 -6.14 -6.41 3.78
CA PRO A 659 -6.60 -7.23 2.65
C PRO A 659 -7.76 -8.18 2.95
N LEU A 660 -8.62 -8.38 1.95
CA LEU A 660 -9.62 -9.44 1.85
C LEU A 660 -9.20 -10.39 0.73
N GLU A 661 -8.92 -11.65 1.05
CA GLU A 661 -8.35 -12.60 0.10
C GLU A 661 -8.95 -14.00 0.20
N TRP A 662 -8.95 -14.70 -0.93
CA TRP A 662 -9.24 -16.13 -1.01
C TRP A 662 -7.96 -16.94 -0.87
N ARG A 663 -7.99 -17.96 -0.02
CA ARG A 663 -6.87 -18.88 0.21
C ARG A 663 -7.32 -20.34 0.00
N PRO A 664 -6.41 -21.25 -0.36
CA PRO A 664 -6.76 -22.67 -0.48
C PRO A 664 -7.32 -23.24 0.82
N SER A 665 -8.50 -23.88 0.74
CA SER A 665 -9.12 -24.51 1.91
C SER A 665 -8.40 -25.80 2.29
N HIS A 666 -8.44 -26.13 3.58
CA HIS A 666 -8.05 -27.45 4.10
C HIS A 666 -9.25 -28.26 4.59
N ARG A 667 -10.47 -27.72 4.43
CA ARG A 667 -11.70 -28.42 4.78
C ARG A 667 -12.08 -29.38 3.64
N PRO A 668 -12.34 -30.68 3.92
CA PRO A 668 -12.70 -31.63 2.86
C PRO A 668 -13.94 -31.19 2.08
N GLY A 669 -13.85 -31.23 0.75
CA GLY A 669 -14.95 -30.83 -0.14
C GLY A 669 -15.06 -29.33 -0.37
N ARG A 670 -14.08 -28.53 0.05
CA ARG A 670 -14.00 -27.08 -0.21
C ARG A 670 -12.71 -26.75 -0.96
N ASP A 671 -12.82 -25.86 -1.93
CA ASP A 671 -11.66 -25.43 -2.73
C ASP A 671 -10.97 -24.20 -2.11
N ALA A 672 -11.74 -23.28 -1.54
CA ALA A 672 -11.25 -22.01 -1.02
C ALA A 672 -11.86 -21.67 0.34
N ALA A 673 -11.13 -20.85 1.09
CA ALA A 673 -11.52 -20.24 2.35
C ALA A 673 -11.25 -18.73 2.27
N LEU A 674 -12.08 -17.94 2.95
CA LEU A 674 -12.00 -16.49 2.93
C LEU A 674 -11.21 -15.98 4.13
N VAL A 675 -10.29 -15.03 3.90
CA VAL A 675 -9.52 -14.37 4.95
C VAL A 675 -9.67 -12.87 4.80
N LEU A 676 -10.23 -12.23 5.81
CA LEU A 676 -10.17 -10.79 6.04
C LEU A 676 -9.18 -10.54 7.18
N TYR A 677 -8.24 -9.61 7.00
CA TYR A 677 -7.29 -9.28 8.07
C TYR A 677 -7.79 -8.19 9.02
N CYS A 678 -8.46 -7.15 8.50
CA CYS A 678 -9.10 -6.09 9.30
C CYS A 678 -10.01 -5.23 8.40
N PRO A 679 -11.27 -4.96 8.79
CA PRO A 679 -12.16 -4.05 8.07
C PRO A 679 -12.06 -2.58 8.53
N GLY A 680 -11.23 -2.26 9.53
CA GLY A 680 -11.13 -0.92 10.12
C GLY A 680 -12.17 -0.65 11.22
N ASN A 681 -12.09 0.53 11.84
CA ASN A 681 -12.94 0.89 12.99
C ASN A 681 -14.37 1.21 12.59
N PHE A 682 -15.37 0.44 13.02
CA PHE A 682 -16.75 0.66 12.60
C PHE A 682 -17.46 1.77 13.37
N VAL A 683 -17.36 1.77 14.70
CA VAL A 683 -17.83 2.88 15.55
C VAL A 683 -16.62 3.45 16.24
N ASN A 684 -16.25 4.69 15.90
CA ASN A 684 -15.13 5.40 16.51
C ASN A 684 -15.21 6.91 16.21
N ALA A 685 -14.34 7.71 16.82
CA ALA A 685 -14.14 9.13 16.51
C ALA A 685 -12.70 9.50 16.13
N TYR A 686 -11.84 8.49 15.93
CA TYR A 686 -10.44 8.68 15.57
C TYR A 686 -10.29 8.82 14.06
N THR A 687 -9.70 9.94 13.62
CA THR A 687 -9.57 10.26 12.19
C THR A 687 -8.13 10.36 11.71
N GLU A 688 -7.16 10.29 12.62
CA GLU A 688 -5.74 10.27 12.25
C GLU A 688 -5.33 8.86 11.79
N ASP A 689 -4.18 8.74 11.11
CA ASP A 689 -3.63 7.48 10.58
C ASP A 689 -4.65 6.59 9.84
N ASP A 690 -5.55 7.23 9.07
CA ASP A 690 -6.63 6.58 8.34
C ASP A 690 -7.65 5.78 9.18
N GLY A 691 -7.74 6.05 10.49
CA GLY A 691 -8.70 5.39 11.41
C GLY A 691 -10.18 5.67 11.13
N ASP A 692 -10.47 6.64 10.26
CA ASP A 692 -11.81 6.96 9.74
C ASP A 692 -12.17 6.16 8.48
N ALA A 693 -11.24 5.37 7.91
CA ALA A 693 -11.49 4.50 6.77
C ALA A 693 -11.87 3.09 7.24
N MET A 694 -12.98 2.57 6.73
CA MET A 694 -13.48 1.25 7.11
C MET A 694 -14.29 0.59 5.98
N ALA A 695 -14.71 -0.65 6.19
CA ALA A 695 -15.69 -1.31 5.33
C ALA A 695 -16.64 -2.24 6.10
N ILE A 696 -17.86 -2.40 5.61
CA ILE A 696 -18.66 -3.61 5.92
C ILE A 696 -18.20 -4.70 4.97
N VAL A 697 -17.91 -5.89 5.50
CA VAL A 697 -17.59 -7.07 4.68
C VAL A 697 -18.76 -8.03 4.73
N GLU A 698 -19.23 -8.50 3.58
CA GLU A 698 -20.33 -9.46 3.48
C GLU A 698 -19.86 -10.71 2.75
N THR A 699 -20.07 -11.87 3.36
CA THR A 699 -19.76 -13.17 2.78
C THR A 699 -21.05 -13.89 2.42
N TYR A 700 -21.08 -14.49 1.23
CA TYR A 700 -22.23 -15.20 0.70
C TYR A 700 -21.95 -16.70 0.74
N LEU A 701 -22.81 -17.43 1.45
CA LEU A 701 -22.71 -18.86 1.69
C LEU A 701 -23.71 -19.63 0.83
N ASP A 702 -23.24 -20.67 0.15
CA ASP A 702 -24.11 -21.60 -0.57
C ASP A 702 -25.12 -22.25 0.41
N PRO A 703 -26.44 -22.16 0.16
CA PRO A 703 -27.45 -22.66 1.10
C PRO A 703 -27.45 -24.17 1.31
N GLY A 704 -26.90 -24.95 0.36
CA GLY A 704 -26.87 -26.40 0.43
C GLY A 704 -25.65 -26.95 1.17
N THR A 705 -24.53 -26.24 1.11
CA THR A 705 -23.23 -26.74 1.59
C THR A 705 -22.57 -25.84 2.63
N GLY A 706 -23.04 -24.60 2.83
CA GLY A 706 -22.40 -23.60 3.67
C GLY A 706 -21.04 -23.09 3.16
N ALA A 707 -20.70 -23.35 1.89
CA ALA A 707 -19.44 -22.90 1.29
C ALA A 707 -19.46 -21.39 1.06
N PRO A 708 -18.41 -20.63 1.40
CA PRO A 708 -18.30 -19.27 0.92
C PRO A 708 -18.12 -19.30 -0.61
N VAL A 709 -19.03 -18.65 -1.34
CA VAL A 709 -19.04 -18.59 -2.83
C VAL A 709 -18.70 -17.20 -3.36
N ALA A 710 -18.86 -16.16 -2.54
CA ALA A 710 -18.48 -14.79 -2.83
C ALA A 710 -18.25 -14.04 -1.52
N ALA A 711 -17.46 -12.97 -1.61
CA ALA A 711 -17.38 -11.95 -0.58
C ALA A 711 -17.66 -10.59 -1.22
N GLY A 712 -17.90 -9.56 -0.42
CA GLY A 712 -17.99 -8.19 -0.91
C GLY A 712 -17.67 -7.18 0.18
N ILE A 713 -17.31 -5.98 -0.26
CA ILE A 713 -17.04 -4.86 0.63
C ILE A 713 -17.94 -3.66 0.31
N VAL A 714 -18.35 -2.96 1.36
CA VAL A 714 -18.96 -1.63 1.29
C VAL A 714 -17.99 -0.64 1.91
N PRO A 715 -17.23 0.14 1.12
CA PRO A 715 -16.38 1.19 1.66
C PRO A 715 -17.19 2.22 2.44
N MET A 716 -16.72 2.58 3.63
CA MET A 716 -17.35 3.57 4.48
C MET A 716 -16.32 4.53 5.07
N TRP A 717 -16.83 5.66 5.54
CA TRP A 717 -16.04 6.72 6.16
C TRP A 717 -16.70 7.17 7.47
N ALA A 718 -15.91 7.30 8.53
CA ALA A 718 -16.36 7.82 9.82
C ALA A 718 -16.50 9.34 9.72
N HIS A 719 -17.71 9.86 9.92
CA HIS A 719 -17.94 11.30 9.85
C HIS A 719 -18.93 11.79 10.90
N ALA A 720 -18.64 12.97 11.44
CA ALA A 720 -19.54 13.77 12.24
C ALA A 720 -19.60 15.21 11.70
N PRO A 721 -20.78 15.86 11.69
CA PRO A 721 -20.86 17.32 11.66
C PRO A 721 -20.11 17.92 12.86
N ALA A 722 -19.69 19.19 12.78
CA ALA A 722 -18.93 19.83 13.86
C ALA A 722 -19.60 19.70 15.24
N GLY A 723 -18.93 19.00 16.17
CA GLY A 723 -19.42 18.73 17.53
C GLY A 723 -20.50 17.65 17.64
N GLY A 724 -20.73 16.88 16.57
CA GLY A 724 -21.72 15.81 16.51
C GLY A 724 -21.15 14.42 16.79
N LEU A 725 -22.03 13.43 16.69
CA LEU A 725 -21.72 12.01 16.86
C LEU A 725 -21.16 11.43 15.55
N PHE A 726 -20.01 10.74 15.62
CA PHE A 726 -19.44 10.08 14.45
C PHE A 726 -20.31 8.90 14.03
N SER A 727 -20.55 8.81 12.73
CA SER A 727 -21.35 7.79 12.08
C SER A 727 -20.56 7.12 10.97
N ALA A 728 -20.72 5.82 10.78
CA ALA A 728 -20.18 5.12 9.61
C ALA A 728 -21.05 5.43 8.38
N VAL A 729 -20.54 6.21 7.42
CA VAL A 729 -21.27 6.64 6.23
C VAL A 729 -20.79 5.86 4.99
N PRO A 730 -21.65 5.12 4.29
CA PRO A 730 -21.28 4.46 3.04
C PRO A 730 -20.87 5.46 1.97
N ILE A 731 -19.70 5.24 1.34
CA ILE A 731 -19.19 6.12 0.29
C ILE A 731 -20.15 6.17 -0.92
N HIS A 732 -20.74 5.02 -1.27
CA HIS A 732 -21.73 4.94 -2.32
C HIS A 732 -22.93 5.85 -2.07
N ASP A 733 -23.42 5.93 -0.83
CA ASP A 733 -24.56 6.77 -0.49
C ASP A 733 -24.21 8.24 -0.59
N ILE A 734 -22.99 8.63 -0.24
CA ILE A 734 -22.48 9.98 -0.52
C ILE A 734 -22.48 10.22 -2.04
N ALA A 735 -21.99 9.28 -2.85
CA ALA A 735 -21.97 9.44 -4.31
C ALA A 735 -23.36 9.60 -4.94
N ARG A 736 -24.38 8.92 -4.41
CA ARG A 736 -25.73 8.90 -5.00
C ARG A 736 -26.72 9.85 -4.34
N ASN A 737 -26.50 10.28 -3.10
CA ASN A 737 -27.41 11.16 -2.37
C ASN A 737 -26.90 12.61 -2.38
N ALA A 738 -27.65 13.50 -3.05
CA ALA A 738 -27.30 14.92 -3.13
C ALA A 738 -27.46 15.67 -1.80
N GLU A 739 -28.41 15.25 -0.95
CA GLU A 739 -28.61 15.86 0.38
C GLU A 739 -27.47 15.54 1.32
N LEU A 740 -26.98 14.29 1.32
CA LEU A 740 -25.78 13.92 2.09
C LEU A 740 -24.57 14.74 1.65
N ARG A 741 -24.37 14.90 0.33
CA ARG A 741 -23.27 15.73 -0.20
C ARG A 741 -23.39 17.21 0.12
N ALA A 742 -24.62 17.74 0.19
CA ALA A 742 -24.83 19.16 0.47
C ALA A 742 -24.33 19.58 1.86
N GLY A 743 -24.21 18.63 2.79
CA GLY A 743 -23.67 18.84 4.14
C GLY A 743 -22.15 18.70 4.24
N LEU A 744 -21.45 18.30 3.18
CA LEU A 744 -20.02 18.02 3.19
C LEU A 744 -19.21 19.20 2.60
N SER A 745 -18.07 19.50 3.21
CA SER A 745 -17.13 20.48 2.68
C SER A 745 -16.31 19.91 1.52
N ASP A 746 -15.58 20.76 0.80
CA ASP A 746 -14.62 20.31 -0.22
C ASP A 746 -13.51 19.44 0.38
N HIS A 747 -13.12 19.70 1.64
CA HIS A 747 -12.16 18.88 2.39
C HIS A 747 -12.73 17.49 2.68
N ASP A 748 -13.97 17.41 3.15
CA ASP A 748 -14.66 16.12 3.37
C ASP A 748 -14.78 15.34 2.07
N MET A 749 -15.16 16.01 0.97
CA MET A 749 -15.25 15.37 -0.34
C MET A 749 -13.90 14.90 -0.88
N ALA A 750 -12.79 15.58 -0.55
CA ALA A 750 -11.45 15.10 -0.86
C ALA A 750 -11.13 13.82 -0.07
N ARG A 751 -11.40 13.83 1.24
CA ARG A 751 -11.18 12.67 2.12
C ARG A 751 -12.03 11.46 1.71
N VAL A 752 -13.29 11.66 1.35
CA VAL A 752 -14.19 10.61 0.82
C VAL A 752 -13.61 9.94 -0.43
N ARG A 753 -13.00 10.71 -1.34
CA ARG A 753 -12.34 10.16 -2.54
C ARG A 753 -11.09 9.36 -2.19
N GLU A 754 -10.32 9.82 -1.21
CA GLU A 754 -9.14 9.12 -0.70
C GLU A 754 -9.54 7.81 -0.02
N VAL A 755 -10.51 7.83 0.87
CA VAL A 755 -11.03 6.63 1.57
C VAL A 755 -11.53 5.59 0.58
N GLN A 756 -12.31 5.99 -0.44
CA GLN A 756 -12.74 5.05 -1.50
C GLN A 756 -11.54 4.34 -2.15
N THR A 757 -10.51 5.12 -2.49
CA THR A 757 -9.33 4.63 -3.19
C THR A 757 -8.49 3.74 -2.26
N LEU A 758 -8.29 4.14 -1.01
CA LEU A 758 -7.57 3.41 0.02
C LEU A 758 -8.22 2.07 0.32
N VAL A 759 -9.51 2.06 0.64
CA VAL A 759 -10.25 0.85 1.01
C VAL A 759 -10.26 -0.15 -0.15
N THR A 760 -10.58 0.30 -1.36
CA THR A 760 -10.64 -0.60 -2.53
C THR A 760 -9.25 -1.12 -2.92
N ASN A 761 -8.22 -0.27 -2.86
CA ASN A 761 -6.85 -0.69 -3.15
C ASN A 761 -6.35 -1.73 -2.14
N THR A 762 -6.53 -1.46 -0.85
CA THR A 762 -6.01 -2.31 0.22
C THR A 762 -6.78 -3.62 0.34
N MET A 763 -8.12 -3.58 0.26
CA MET A 763 -8.96 -4.76 0.46
C MET A 763 -9.11 -5.62 -0.80
N LEU A 764 -9.17 -5.02 -1.99
CA LEU A 764 -9.42 -5.74 -3.26
C LEU A 764 -8.19 -5.79 -4.18
N GLY A 765 -7.09 -5.14 -3.82
CA GLY A 765 -5.91 -5.02 -4.70
C GLY A 765 -6.13 -4.10 -5.90
N ARG A 766 -7.17 -3.25 -5.88
CA ARG A 766 -7.52 -2.34 -6.99
C ARG A 766 -8.03 -0.99 -6.51
N SER A 767 -7.37 0.09 -6.92
CA SER A 767 -7.86 1.45 -6.74
C SER A 767 -9.10 1.73 -7.61
N LEU A 768 -10.24 1.99 -6.97
CA LEU A 768 -11.45 2.48 -7.63
C LEU A 768 -11.69 3.94 -7.25
N SER A 769 -12.05 4.76 -8.23
CA SER A 769 -12.40 6.16 -7.98
C SER A 769 -13.78 6.31 -7.35
N PHE A 770 -14.05 7.48 -6.76
CA PHE A 770 -15.35 7.82 -6.18
C PHE A 770 -16.53 7.63 -7.13
N ASP A 771 -16.36 7.99 -8.41
CA ASP A 771 -17.41 7.82 -9.43
C ASP A 771 -17.67 6.36 -9.79
N GLN A 772 -16.74 5.45 -9.45
CA GLN A 772 -16.88 4.01 -9.61
C GLN A 772 -17.41 3.34 -8.34
N SER A 773 -17.77 4.09 -7.30
CA SER A 773 -18.34 3.53 -6.08
C SER A 773 -19.61 2.73 -6.40
N GLN A 774 -19.66 1.52 -5.86
CA GLN A 774 -20.79 0.62 -5.95
C GLN A 774 -21.34 0.40 -4.55
N ARG A 775 -22.62 0.03 -4.45
CA ARG A 775 -23.22 -0.31 -3.16
C ARG A 775 -22.48 -1.48 -2.50
N MET A 776 -21.95 -2.39 -3.32
CA MET A 776 -21.13 -3.52 -2.92
C MET A 776 -20.11 -3.81 -4.03
N HIS A 777 -18.85 -3.97 -3.66
CA HIS A 777 -17.80 -4.47 -4.55
C HIS A 777 -17.53 -5.93 -4.21
N TYR A 778 -17.76 -6.85 -5.14
CA TYR A 778 -17.69 -8.29 -4.91
C TYR A 778 -16.28 -8.81 -5.16
N LEU A 779 -15.88 -9.88 -4.49
CA LEU A 779 -14.66 -10.63 -4.68
C LEU A 779 -15.02 -12.12 -4.78
N LEU A 780 -14.73 -12.75 -5.92
CA LEU A 780 -15.00 -14.16 -6.15
C LEU A 780 -13.77 -15.04 -5.87
N PRO A 781 -13.93 -16.37 -5.69
CA PRO A 781 -12.83 -17.30 -5.40
C PRO A 781 -11.69 -17.34 -6.43
N ASP A 782 -11.91 -16.78 -7.63
CA ASP A 782 -10.87 -16.62 -8.64
C ASP A 782 -9.90 -15.46 -8.31
N GLY A 783 -10.13 -14.73 -7.22
CA GLY A 783 -9.31 -13.64 -6.73
C GLY A 783 -9.56 -12.30 -7.41
N HIS A 784 -10.59 -12.21 -8.28
CA HIS A 784 -10.90 -11.00 -9.01
C HIS A 784 -12.09 -10.25 -8.42
N ALA A 785 -12.03 -8.92 -8.50
CA ALA A 785 -13.11 -8.04 -8.09
C ALA A 785 -14.19 -7.96 -9.19
N TYR A 786 -15.45 -7.98 -8.77
CA TYR A 786 -16.64 -7.95 -9.61
C TYR A 786 -17.62 -6.87 -9.14
N ARG A 787 -18.45 -6.40 -10.06
CA ARG A 787 -19.60 -5.53 -9.80
C ARG A 787 -20.86 -6.09 -10.42
N ARG A 788 -22.01 -5.55 -9.99
CA ARG A 788 -23.27 -5.74 -10.72
C ARG A 788 -23.33 -4.83 -11.94
N LEU A 789 -24.23 -5.18 -12.86
CA LEU A 789 -24.63 -4.30 -13.94
C LEU A 789 -25.19 -3.00 -13.35
N SER A 790 -24.95 -1.88 -14.03
CA SER A 790 -25.45 -0.56 -13.60
C SER A 790 -26.97 -0.54 -13.49
N ASP A 791 -27.51 0.28 -12.58
CA ASP A 791 -28.96 0.44 -12.40
C ASP A 791 -29.67 0.77 -13.73
N PRO A 792 -30.91 0.28 -13.92
CA PRO A 792 -31.69 0.60 -15.11
C PRO A 792 -31.95 2.10 -15.24
N LEU A 793 -32.20 2.54 -16.47
CA LEU A 793 -32.65 3.89 -16.74
C LEU A 793 -34.01 4.17 -16.09
N ASP A 794 -34.14 5.33 -15.44
CA ASP A 794 -35.43 5.88 -15.06
C ASP A 794 -36.18 6.35 -16.31
N ILE A 795 -36.96 5.44 -16.90
CA ILE A 795 -37.83 5.76 -18.04
C ILE A 795 -39.09 6.44 -17.51
N VAL A 796 -39.07 7.78 -17.51
CA VAL A 796 -40.26 8.60 -17.21
C VAL A 796 -41.00 8.92 -18.52
N GLY A 797 -42.23 8.42 -18.66
CA GLY A 797 -43.16 8.74 -19.76
C GLY A 797 -43.40 7.61 -20.78
N GLU A 798 -44.61 7.56 -21.38
CA GLU A 798 -44.98 6.60 -22.42
C GLU A 798 -44.15 6.77 -23.71
N GLU A 799 -43.72 8.00 -24.04
CA GLU A 799 -42.97 8.32 -25.27
C GLU A 799 -41.62 7.58 -25.34
N ARG A 800 -40.87 7.51 -24.23
CA ARG A 800 -39.59 6.79 -24.21
C ARG A 800 -39.72 5.26 -24.29
N ARG A 801 -40.88 4.71 -23.92
CA ARG A 801 -41.20 3.28 -24.13
C ARG A 801 -41.68 2.99 -25.55
N SER A 802 -41.94 4.04 -26.34
CA SER A 802 -42.37 3.93 -27.74
C SER A 802 -41.23 4.03 -28.75
N SER A 803 -39.98 4.23 -28.29
CA SER A 803 -38.81 4.31 -29.17
C SER A 803 -38.61 3.01 -29.94
N THR A 804 -38.11 3.11 -31.17
CA THR A 804 -37.93 1.94 -32.04
C THR A 804 -36.93 0.95 -31.44
N LEU A 805 -35.86 1.46 -30.82
CA LEU A 805 -34.87 0.62 -30.13
C LEU A 805 -35.50 -0.13 -28.95
N TYR A 806 -36.28 0.56 -28.11
CA TYR A 806 -36.94 -0.07 -26.95
C TYR A 806 -37.86 -1.21 -27.40
N ALA A 807 -38.65 -0.99 -28.44
CA ALA A 807 -39.53 -2.01 -29.01
C ALA A 807 -38.74 -3.22 -29.53
N TRP A 808 -37.66 -2.99 -30.30
CA TRP A 808 -36.84 -4.08 -30.83
C TRP A 808 -36.13 -4.88 -29.74
N MET A 809 -35.64 -4.20 -28.70
CA MET A 809 -35.03 -4.86 -27.54
C MET A 809 -36.06 -5.65 -26.72
N SER A 810 -37.28 -5.14 -26.57
CA SER A 810 -38.37 -5.85 -25.88
C SER A 810 -38.82 -7.13 -26.60
N GLU A 811 -38.71 -7.16 -27.92
CA GLU A 811 -39.08 -8.32 -28.75
C GLU A 811 -37.99 -9.39 -28.83
N ALA A 812 -36.73 -9.00 -28.60
CA ALA A 812 -35.57 -9.90 -28.73
C ALA A 812 -35.43 -10.82 -27.52
N ARG A 813 -35.11 -12.10 -27.75
CA ARG A 813 -34.78 -13.04 -26.65
C ARG A 813 -33.30 -12.99 -26.28
N SER A 814 -32.46 -12.57 -27.21
CA SER A 814 -31.03 -12.42 -27.04
C SER A 814 -30.52 -11.17 -27.76
N ILE A 815 -29.69 -10.40 -27.08
CA ILE A 815 -29.17 -9.12 -27.56
C ILE A 815 -27.65 -9.12 -27.37
N THR A 816 -26.90 -8.83 -28.44
CA THR A 816 -25.44 -8.66 -28.37
C THR A 816 -25.07 -7.21 -28.65
N PHE A 817 -24.40 -6.58 -27.68
CA PHE A 817 -23.76 -5.27 -27.86
C PHE A 817 -22.34 -5.45 -28.38
N VAL A 818 -22.07 -4.92 -29.57
CA VAL A 818 -20.79 -5.00 -30.27
C VAL A 818 -20.18 -3.60 -30.33
N GLY A 819 -18.89 -3.46 -30.01
CA GLY A 819 -18.27 -2.15 -30.13
C GLY A 819 -16.83 -2.02 -29.68
N ASP A 820 -16.41 -0.77 -29.51
CA ASP A 820 -15.09 -0.39 -29.02
C ASP A 820 -15.09 -0.17 -27.50
N SER A 821 -14.13 0.61 -27.00
CA SER A 821 -13.90 0.93 -25.60
C SER A 821 -15.08 1.64 -24.91
N VAL A 822 -15.93 2.36 -25.65
CA VAL A 822 -17.15 3.01 -25.11
C VAL A 822 -18.23 1.97 -24.80
N THR A 823 -18.25 0.86 -25.55
CA THR A 823 -19.16 -0.27 -25.30
C THR A 823 -18.56 -1.25 -24.30
N GLU A 824 -17.24 -1.49 -24.36
CA GLU A 824 -16.57 -2.42 -23.43
C GLU A 824 -16.64 -1.95 -21.98
N GLY A 825 -16.51 -0.64 -21.76
CA GLY A 825 -16.10 -0.06 -20.49
C GLY A 825 -14.57 -0.06 -20.43
N ALA A 826 -13.97 1.11 -20.63
CA ALA A 826 -12.53 1.22 -20.85
C ALA A 826 -11.70 0.87 -19.61
N ARG A 827 -10.45 0.42 -19.84
CA ARG A 827 -9.50 0.01 -18.80
C ARG A 827 -9.15 1.11 -17.78
N ASN A 828 -9.43 2.37 -18.10
CA ASN A 828 -9.30 3.50 -17.20
C ASN A 828 -10.49 3.69 -16.24
N GLY A 829 -11.44 2.75 -16.20
CA GLY A 829 -12.59 2.78 -15.29
C GLY A 829 -13.90 3.25 -15.93
N GLY A 830 -13.97 3.26 -17.27
CA GLY A 830 -15.16 3.66 -18.01
C GLY A 830 -16.21 2.56 -17.98
N TYR A 831 -17.48 2.93 -18.09
CA TYR A 831 -18.60 1.98 -18.07
C TYR A 831 -19.20 1.81 -19.46
N GLY A 832 -19.75 0.63 -19.76
CA GLY A 832 -20.38 0.39 -21.05
C GLY A 832 -21.68 1.20 -21.14
N TRP A 833 -21.82 2.06 -22.16
CA TRP A 833 -23.02 2.89 -22.33
C TRP A 833 -24.33 2.10 -22.39
N TYR A 834 -24.27 0.82 -22.74
CA TYR A 834 -25.45 -0.03 -22.90
C TYR A 834 -25.99 -0.58 -21.57
N GLU A 835 -25.21 -0.56 -20.49
CA GLU A 835 -25.58 -1.27 -19.25
C GLU A 835 -26.93 -0.82 -18.66
N PRO A 836 -27.23 0.49 -18.53
CA PRO A 836 -28.53 0.96 -18.03
C PRO A 836 -29.70 0.59 -18.96
N LEU A 837 -29.44 0.37 -20.26
CA LEU A 837 -30.44 -0.11 -21.21
C LEU A 837 -30.65 -1.62 -21.10
N ALA A 838 -29.57 -2.39 -21.00
CA ALA A 838 -29.62 -3.83 -20.81
C ALA A 838 -30.38 -4.20 -19.52
N ALA A 839 -30.16 -3.44 -18.44
CA ALA A 839 -30.84 -3.63 -17.16
C ALA A 839 -32.38 -3.49 -17.23
N LEU A 840 -32.94 -2.90 -18.30
CA LEU A 840 -34.40 -2.80 -18.51
C LEU A 840 -35.03 -4.11 -18.98
N PHE A 841 -34.22 -5.05 -19.46
CA PHE A 841 -34.68 -6.30 -20.09
C PHE A 841 -34.06 -7.52 -19.41
N PRO A 842 -34.35 -7.75 -18.12
CA PRO A 842 -33.73 -8.83 -17.34
C PRO A 842 -34.07 -10.24 -17.85
N ASP A 843 -35.14 -10.39 -18.64
CA ASP A 843 -35.56 -11.66 -19.23
C ASP A 843 -34.86 -11.98 -20.57
N ALA A 844 -34.18 -11.00 -21.17
CA ALA A 844 -33.43 -11.19 -22.42
C ALA A 844 -31.98 -11.60 -22.11
N ARG A 845 -31.44 -12.55 -22.87
CA ARG A 845 -30.02 -12.93 -22.75
C ARG A 845 -29.14 -11.82 -23.32
N ILE A 846 -28.47 -11.07 -22.46
CA ILE A 846 -27.59 -9.97 -22.88
C ILE A 846 -26.14 -10.44 -22.98
N GLU A 847 -25.52 -10.23 -24.14
CA GLU A 847 -24.09 -10.47 -24.35
C GLU A 847 -23.35 -9.19 -24.78
N LYS A 848 -22.06 -9.14 -24.45
CA LYS A 848 -21.14 -8.08 -24.87
C LYS A 848 -20.00 -8.68 -25.69
N ARG A 849 -19.71 -8.09 -26.85
CA ARG A 849 -18.54 -8.38 -27.70
C ARG A 849 -17.90 -7.06 -28.11
N ALA A 850 -17.20 -6.46 -27.15
CA ALA A 850 -16.55 -5.18 -27.31
C ALA A 850 -15.15 -5.23 -26.73
N TRP A 851 -14.23 -4.50 -27.34
CA TRP A 851 -12.82 -4.54 -27.00
C TRP A 851 -12.16 -3.16 -27.08
N ASP A 852 -11.26 -2.92 -26.15
CA ASP A 852 -10.58 -1.64 -25.99
C ASP A 852 -9.80 -1.28 -27.25
N SER A 853 -9.82 0.00 -27.62
CA SER A 853 -9.04 0.56 -28.72
C SER A 853 -9.31 -0.07 -30.11
N HIS A 854 -10.36 -0.87 -30.27
CA HIS A 854 -10.65 -1.51 -31.56
C HIS A 854 -11.23 -0.50 -32.57
N THR A 855 -10.80 -0.63 -33.82
CA THR A 855 -11.40 -0.02 -35.02
C THR A 855 -12.36 -1.01 -35.68
N ILE A 856 -13.11 -0.60 -36.71
CA ILE A 856 -13.98 -1.53 -37.45
C ILE A 856 -13.20 -2.71 -38.05
N GLY A 857 -12.00 -2.46 -38.58
CA GLY A 857 -11.15 -3.49 -39.16
C GLY A 857 -10.70 -4.54 -38.13
N MET A 858 -10.40 -4.09 -36.91
CA MET A 858 -10.06 -4.99 -35.81
C MET A 858 -11.27 -5.81 -35.33
N LEU A 859 -12.46 -5.21 -35.24
CA LEU A 859 -13.69 -5.95 -34.93
C LEU A 859 -14.01 -7.01 -35.99
N LEU A 860 -13.83 -6.69 -37.27
CA LEU A 860 -14.04 -7.63 -38.36
C LEU A 860 -13.11 -8.86 -38.25
N ALA A 861 -11.87 -8.66 -37.80
CA ALA A 861 -10.93 -9.76 -37.55
C ALA A 861 -11.40 -10.70 -36.43
N ARG A 862 -12.23 -10.20 -35.49
CA ARG A 862 -12.85 -10.96 -34.40
C ARG A 862 -14.31 -11.37 -34.66
N ALA A 863 -14.78 -11.25 -35.90
CA ALA A 863 -16.18 -11.51 -36.21
C ALA A 863 -16.65 -12.93 -35.84
N ASP A 864 -15.75 -13.92 -35.79
CA ASP A 864 -16.10 -15.28 -35.35
C ASP A 864 -16.53 -15.29 -33.87
N GLU A 865 -15.87 -14.53 -32.98
CA GLU A 865 -16.25 -14.37 -31.57
C GLU A 865 -17.61 -13.64 -31.41
N ILE A 866 -17.95 -12.75 -32.34
CA ILE A 866 -19.23 -12.02 -32.38
C ILE A 866 -20.36 -12.96 -32.83
N VAL A 867 -20.09 -13.75 -33.86
CA VAL A 867 -21.00 -14.73 -34.44
C VAL A 867 -21.41 -15.80 -33.42
N GLU A 868 -20.48 -16.24 -32.57
CA GLU A 868 -20.72 -17.25 -31.54
C GLU A 868 -21.86 -16.90 -30.56
N THR A 869 -22.19 -15.61 -30.40
CA THR A 869 -23.29 -15.17 -29.54
C THR A 869 -24.66 -15.61 -30.03
N GLY A 870 -24.84 -15.79 -31.35
CA GLY A 870 -26.12 -16.23 -31.95
C GLY A 870 -27.34 -15.40 -31.54
N ALA A 871 -27.19 -14.08 -31.38
CA ALA A 871 -28.25 -13.21 -30.88
C ALA A 871 -29.34 -12.89 -31.92
N ASP A 872 -30.54 -12.56 -31.44
CA ASP A 872 -31.65 -12.08 -32.28
C ASP A 872 -31.46 -10.62 -32.71
N LEU A 873 -30.77 -9.83 -31.90
CA LEU A 873 -30.52 -8.41 -32.10
C LEU A 873 -29.04 -8.08 -31.86
N PHE A 874 -28.39 -7.46 -32.84
CA PHE A 874 -27.03 -6.93 -32.71
C PHE A 874 -27.07 -5.41 -32.70
N VAL A 875 -26.49 -4.81 -31.66
CA VAL A 875 -26.32 -3.35 -31.53
C VAL A 875 -24.85 -3.04 -31.70
N ILE A 876 -24.48 -2.41 -32.82
CA ILE A 876 -23.08 -2.19 -33.22
C ILE A 876 -22.74 -0.71 -33.06
N ALA A 877 -21.79 -0.39 -32.18
CA ALA A 877 -21.29 0.95 -31.92
C ALA A 877 -19.76 0.98 -32.06
N VAL A 878 -19.26 1.42 -33.23
CA VAL A 878 -17.83 1.48 -33.57
C VAL A 878 -17.57 2.56 -34.63
N GLY A 879 -16.30 2.89 -34.86
CA GLY A 879 -15.85 3.86 -35.85
C GLY A 879 -15.23 5.10 -35.23
N THR A 880 -15.38 5.25 -33.92
CA THR A 880 -14.81 6.39 -33.19
C THR A 880 -13.29 6.35 -33.25
N ASN A 881 -12.67 5.18 -33.05
CA ASN A 881 -11.23 5.01 -33.12
C ASN A 881 -10.68 5.15 -34.56
N ASP A 882 -11.47 4.81 -35.59
CA ASP A 882 -11.12 5.08 -37.00
C ASP A 882 -10.99 6.59 -37.29
N ILE A 883 -11.78 7.41 -36.59
CA ILE A 883 -11.71 8.87 -36.65
C ILE A 883 -10.62 9.42 -35.71
N ARG A 884 -10.47 8.87 -34.50
CA ARG A 884 -9.53 9.37 -33.49
C ARG A 884 -8.07 9.06 -33.84
N TYR A 885 -7.75 7.81 -34.19
CA TYR A 885 -6.35 7.40 -34.35
C TYR A 885 -5.75 7.83 -35.70
N ARG A 886 -6.58 7.81 -36.76
CA ARG A 886 -6.18 8.15 -38.15
C ARG A 886 -4.92 7.45 -38.64
N ASP A 887 -4.65 6.25 -38.13
CA ASP A 887 -3.54 5.41 -38.57
C ASP A 887 -3.97 4.56 -39.78
N PRO A 888 -3.40 4.77 -40.98
CA PRO A 888 -3.76 4.01 -42.18
C PRO A 888 -3.54 2.49 -42.07
N ALA A 889 -2.75 2.01 -41.11
CA ALA A 889 -2.50 0.58 -40.93
C ALA A 889 -3.69 -0.14 -40.28
N ILE A 890 -4.51 0.57 -39.50
CA ILE A 890 -5.55 -0.03 -38.66
C ILE A 890 -6.91 0.66 -38.76
N CYS A 891 -6.98 1.89 -39.30
CA CYS A 891 -8.21 2.67 -39.42
C CYS A 891 -8.76 2.62 -40.84
N ALA A 892 -10.09 2.58 -40.96
CA ALA A 892 -10.76 3.03 -42.16
C ALA A 892 -10.48 4.53 -42.34
N MET A 893 -9.78 4.89 -43.42
CA MET A 893 -9.37 6.28 -43.65
C MET A 893 -10.46 7.12 -44.34
N THR A 894 -11.45 6.47 -44.96
CA THR A 894 -12.59 7.10 -45.64
C THR A 894 -13.91 6.48 -45.18
N ALA A 895 -15.02 7.21 -45.36
CA ALA A 895 -16.36 6.70 -45.05
C ALA A 895 -16.69 5.46 -45.89
N ASP A 896 -16.29 5.43 -47.17
CA ASP A 896 -16.52 4.27 -48.04
C ASP A 896 -15.81 3.01 -47.50
N ALA A 897 -14.52 3.12 -47.14
CA ALA A 897 -13.77 1.99 -46.56
C ALA A 897 -14.33 1.53 -45.21
N PHE A 898 -14.89 2.47 -44.44
CA PHE A 898 -15.58 2.16 -43.19
C PHE A 898 -16.85 1.35 -43.44
N ILE A 899 -17.69 1.77 -44.38
CA ILE A 899 -18.91 1.04 -44.75
C ILE A 899 -18.59 -0.32 -45.35
N GLU A 900 -17.57 -0.46 -46.21
CA GLU A 900 -17.12 -1.77 -46.72
C GLU A 900 -16.78 -2.74 -45.56
N SER A 901 -16.13 -2.23 -44.50
CA SER A 901 -15.76 -3.04 -43.34
C SER A 901 -16.96 -3.38 -42.45
N VAL A 902 -17.89 -2.43 -42.25
CA VAL A 902 -19.17 -2.66 -41.55
C VAL A 902 -20.00 -3.70 -42.28
N GLU A 903 -20.11 -3.59 -43.60
CA GLU A 903 -20.85 -4.52 -44.45
C GLU A 903 -20.27 -5.93 -44.35
N ALA A 904 -18.96 -6.08 -44.45
CA ALA A 904 -18.29 -7.38 -44.30
C ALA A 904 -18.55 -8.01 -42.91
N LEU A 905 -18.60 -7.21 -41.84
CA LEU A 905 -18.90 -7.70 -40.49
C LEU A 905 -20.36 -8.18 -40.40
N VAL A 906 -21.29 -7.35 -40.87
CA VAL A 906 -22.72 -7.66 -40.87
C VAL A 906 -23.00 -8.91 -41.71
N GLU A 907 -22.40 -9.05 -42.88
CA GLU A 907 -22.56 -10.23 -43.74
C GLU A 907 -22.08 -11.50 -43.04
N ARG A 908 -20.94 -11.45 -42.34
CA ARG A 908 -20.47 -12.57 -41.51
C ARG A 908 -21.47 -12.94 -40.42
N ILE A 909 -22.06 -11.95 -39.75
CA ILE A 909 -23.08 -12.19 -38.71
C ILE A 909 -24.35 -12.76 -39.34
N ARG A 910 -24.86 -12.18 -40.43
CA ARG A 910 -26.07 -12.65 -41.14
C ARG A 910 -25.91 -14.07 -41.68
N ALA A 911 -24.71 -14.46 -42.12
CA ALA A 911 -24.44 -15.81 -42.58
C ALA A 911 -24.66 -16.86 -41.49
N ALA A 912 -24.36 -16.53 -40.23
CA ALA A 912 -24.57 -17.41 -39.08
C ALA A 912 -25.94 -17.22 -38.41
N ALA A 913 -26.49 -16.01 -38.43
CA ALA A 913 -27.78 -15.65 -37.85
C ALA A 913 -28.67 -14.92 -38.88
N PRO A 914 -29.34 -15.63 -39.81
CA PRO A 914 -30.06 -15.04 -40.93
C PRO A 914 -31.28 -14.18 -40.56
N ARG A 915 -31.75 -14.31 -39.32
CA ARG A 915 -32.92 -13.58 -38.78
C ARG A 915 -32.53 -12.44 -37.84
N ALA A 916 -31.24 -12.22 -37.63
CA ALA A 916 -30.76 -11.17 -36.74
C ALA A 916 -31.18 -9.79 -37.26
N ARG A 917 -31.66 -8.94 -36.35
CA ARG A 917 -31.85 -7.50 -36.59
C ARG A 917 -30.58 -6.74 -36.21
N PHE A 918 -30.35 -5.60 -36.85
CA PHE A 918 -29.15 -4.81 -36.66
C PHE A 918 -29.51 -3.36 -36.32
N VAL A 919 -28.85 -2.84 -35.29
CA VAL A 919 -28.86 -1.43 -34.91
C VAL A 919 -27.44 -0.91 -35.07
N LEU A 920 -27.26 0.18 -35.80
CA LEU A 920 -25.98 0.83 -36.03
C LEU A 920 -25.97 2.18 -35.30
N ILE A 921 -25.06 2.34 -34.35
CA ILE A 921 -24.86 3.58 -33.62
C ILE A 921 -23.77 4.40 -34.31
N ALA A 922 -24.03 5.69 -34.52
CA ALA A 922 -23.05 6.62 -35.06
C ALA A 922 -21.75 6.64 -34.22
N PRO A 923 -20.57 6.85 -34.84
CA PRO A 923 -19.32 7.05 -34.10
C PRO A 923 -19.45 8.14 -33.04
N TRP A 924 -18.93 7.90 -31.84
CA TRP A 924 -19.14 8.76 -30.68
C TRP A 924 -18.42 10.10 -30.80
N THR A 925 -19.03 11.15 -30.28
CA THR A 925 -18.39 12.45 -30.07
C THR A 925 -17.33 12.36 -28.96
N THR A 926 -16.28 13.17 -29.09
CA THR A 926 -15.23 13.34 -28.07
C THR A 926 -15.25 14.76 -27.53
N ASP A 927 -14.74 14.95 -26.32
CA ASP A 927 -14.42 16.26 -25.80
C ASP A 927 -13.43 17.00 -26.75
N HIS A 928 -13.54 18.32 -26.83
CA HIS A 928 -12.76 19.17 -27.71
C HIS A 928 -11.25 19.16 -27.42
N TYR A 929 -10.86 18.62 -26.27
CA TYR A 929 -9.48 18.56 -25.80
C TYR A 929 -8.88 17.15 -25.84
N ASP A 930 -9.49 16.21 -26.57
CA ASP A 930 -8.98 14.84 -26.70
C ASP A 930 -7.53 14.82 -27.24
N PRO A 931 -6.52 14.43 -26.44
CA PRO A 931 -5.13 14.48 -26.83
C PRO A 931 -4.74 13.32 -27.77
N VAL A 932 -5.64 12.35 -27.97
CA VAL A 932 -5.38 11.15 -28.78
C VAL A 932 -5.55 11.44 -30.27
N THR A 933 -6.41 12.39 -30.64
CA THR A 933 -6.65 12.74 -32.04
C THR A 933 -5.59 13.70 -32.59
N PRO A 934 -5.02 13.43 -33.79
CA PRO A 934 -4.08 14.35 -34.44
C PRO A 934 -4.80 15.49 -35.21
N LEU A 935 -6.13 15.52 -35.20
CA LEU A 935 -6.96 16.42 -36.00
C LEU A 935 -7.53 17.59 -35.19
N GLU A 936 -7.82 18.71 -35.85
CA GLU A 936 -8.53 19.82 -35.20
C GLU A 936 -9.99 19.45 -34.89
N PRO A 937 -10.60 19.99 -33.83
CA PRO A 937 -11.97 19.62 -33.42
C PRO A 937 -13.04 19.79 -34.51
N THR A 938 -12.86 20.76 -35.41
CA THR A 938 -13.75 20.97 -36.58
C THR A 938 -13.61 19.87 -37.63
N GLU A 939 -12.40 19.35 -37.83
CA GLU A 939 -12.14 18.25 -38.76
C GLU A 939 -12.68 16.92 -38.22
N VAL A 940 -12.51 16.67 -36.91
CA VAL A 940 -13.08 15.50 -36.22
C VAL A 940 -14.60 15.48 -36.40
N ARG A 941 -15.29 16.60 -36.13
CA ARG A 941 -16.74 16.72 -36.33
C ARG A 941 -17.12 16.48 -37.79
N THR A 942 -16.42 17.10 -38.73
CA THR A 942 -16.71 16.94 -40.17
C THR A 942 -16.55 15.49 -40.62
N LEU A 943 -15.53 14.78 -40.14
CA LEU A 943 -15.34 13.37 -40.43
C LEU A 943 -16.42 12.51 -39.77
N ARG A 944 -16.69 12.70 -38.48
CA ARG A 944 -17.77 11.99 -37.78
C ARG A 944 -19.10 12.12 -38.51
N ASP A 945 -19.47 13.33 -38.91
CA ASP A 945 -20.72 13.59 -39.62
C ASP A 945 -20.75 12.87 -40.99
N ARG A 946 -19.60 12.80 -41.69
CA ARG A 946 -19.47 12.03 -42.95
C ARG A 946 -19.61 10.52 -42.75
N TYR A 947 -18.98 9.95 -41.73
CA TYR A 947 -19.08 8.52 -41.42
C TYR A 947 -20.50 8.17 -40.98
N SER A 948 -21.11 9.02 -40.15
CA SER A 948 -22.49 8.88 -39.68
C SER A 948 -23.48 8.91 -40.84
N ALA A 949 -23.36 9.87 -41.77
CA ALA A 949 -24.21 9.95 -42.94
C ALA A 949 -24.07 8.75 -43.89
N ALA A 950 -22.85 8.22 -44.05
CA ALA A 950 -22.63 7.00 -44.83
C ALA A 950 -23.23 5.76 -44.15
N LEU A 951 -23.14 5.69 -42.82
CA LEU A 951 -23.70 4.60 -42.01
C LEU A 951 -25.23 4.60 -42.02
N ASP A 952 -25.83 5.79 -41.96
CA ASP A 952 -27.27 6.01 -42.10
C ASP A 952 -27.78 5.52 -43.46
N ALA A 953 -27.15 5.97 -44.56
CA ALA A 953 -27.50 5.54 -45.91
C ALA A 953 -27.37 4.00 -46.09
N TYR A 954 -26.34 3.40 -45.50
CA TYR A 954 -26.17 1.95 -45.50
C TYR A 954 -27.27 1.22 -44.69
N ALA A 955 -27.62 1.76 -43.52
CA ALA A 955 -28.67 1.21 -42.66
C ALA A 955 -30.04 1.25 -43.35
N GLU A 956 -30.40 2.40 -43.95
CA GLU A 956 -31.64 2.59 -44.69
C GLU A 956 -31.74 1.60 -45.86
N ALA A 957 -30.66 1.47 -46.65
CA ALA A 957 -30.61 0.55 -47.79
C ALA A 957 -30.78 -0.93 -47.40
N ASN A 958 -30.47 -1.30 -46.15
CA ASN A 958 -30.50 -2.68 -45.67
C ASN A 958 -31.57 -2.97 -44.62
N GLY A 959 -32.50 -2.04 -44.38
CA GLY A 959 -33.59 -2.19 -43.41
C GLY A 959 -33.11 -2.33 -41.96
N MET A 960 -32.01 -1.67 -41.62
CA MET A 960 -31.45 -1.61 -40.26
C MET A 960 -31.89 -0.34 -39.55
N LEU A 961 -31.76 -0.30 -38.22
CA LEU A 961 -31.98 0.92 -37.44
C LEU A 961 -30.67 1.69 -37.30
N PHE A 962 -30.61 2.94 -37.75
CA PHE A 962 -29.51 3.86 -37.47
C PHE A 962 -29.88 4.80 -36.34
N ILE A 963 -28.94 5.08 -35.42
CA ILE A 963 -29.13 5.98 -34.30
C ILE A 963 -27.92 6.90 -34.17
N ASP A 964 -28.15 8.22 -34.16
CA ASP A 964 -27.13 9.21 -33.87
C ASP A 964 -27.37 9.93 -32.53
N PRO A 965 -26.69 9.51 -31.44
CA PRO A 965 -26.83 10.15 -30.12
C PRO A 965 -26.06 11.48 -30.01
N ASN A 966 -25.19 11.81 -30.97
CA ASN A 966 -24.23 12.91 -30.84
C ASN A 966 -24.89 14.30 -30.71
N PRO A 967 -26.02 14.64 -31.35
CA PRO A 967 -26.67 15.94 -31.16
C PRO A 967 -27.09 16.20 -29.71
N ALA A 968 -27.49 15.16 -28.97
CA ALA A 968 -27.84 15.25 -27.56
C ALA A 968 -26.58 15.40 -26.68
N LEU A 969 -25.57 14.56 -26.92
CA LEU A 969 -24.29 14.61 -26.21
C LEU A 969 -23.58 15.97 -26.39
N ASP A 970 -23.48 16.43 -27.63
CA ASP A 970 -22.84 17.71 -27.97
C ASP A 970 -23.58 18.90 -27.32
N ARG A 971 -24.90 18.82 -27.07
CA ARG A 971 -25.65 19.86 -26.36
C ARG A 971 -25.23 19.94 -24.90
N VAL A 972 -25.07 18.79 -24.25
CA VAL A 972 -24.63 18.72 -22.85
C VAL A 972 -23.18 19.19 -22.73
N PHE A 973 -22.26 18.68 -23.55
CA PHE A 973 -20.84 19.08 -23.48
C PHE A 973 -20.57 20.54 -23.85
N ARG A 974 -21.51 21.21 -24.54
CA ARG A 974 -21.45 22.67 -24.78
C ARG A 974 -21.94 23.52 -23.61
N THR A 975 -22.72 22.96 -22.69
CA THR A 975 -23.41 23.71 -21.63
C THR A 975 -22.97 23.30 -20.23
N GLU A 976 -22.31 22.15 -20.09
CA GLU A 976 -21.85 21.59 -18.84
C GLU A 976 -20.42 21.06 -18.96
N THR A 977 -19.72 20.95 -17.82
CA THR A 977 -18.34 20.45 -17.75
C THR A 977 -18.28 18.95 -18.08
N PRO A 978 -17.51 18.51 -19.10
CA PRO A 978 -17.40 17.09 -19.47
C PRO A 978 -16.94 16.17 -18.33
N ALA A 979 -16.09 16.65 -17.41
CA ALA A 979 -15.63 15.89 -16.24
C ALA A 979 -16.77 15.39 -15.31
N ARG A 980 -17.97 15.97 -15.42
CA ARG A 980 -19.17 15.46 -14.72
C ARG A 980 -19.65 14.13 -15.30
N TYR A 981 -19.41 13.89 -16.58
CA TYR A 981 -19.96 12.78 -17.36
C TYR A 981 -18.89 11.80 -17.82
N LEU A 982 -17.67 12.27 -18.06
CA LEU A 982 -16.60 11.48 -18.63
C LEU A 982 -15.47 11.31 -17.63
N ILE A 983 -14.86 10.12 -17.61
CA ILE A 983 -13.62 9.88 -16.85
C ILE A 983 -12.38 10.40 -17.60
N ASP A 984 -12.51 10.56 -18.91
CA ASP A 984 -11.52 11.13 -19.80
C ASP A 984 -12.23 11.93 -20.91
N HIS A 985 -11.69 12.00 -22.12
CA HIS A 985 -12.28 12.77 -23.20
C HIS A 985 -13.40 12.04 -23.97
N ILE A 986 -13.74 10.79 -23.64
CA ILE A 986 -14.77 10.02 -24.38
C ILE A 986 -15.53 8.98 -23.56
N HIS A 987 -14.91 8.37 -22.54
CA HIS A 987 -15.49 7.25 -21.83
C HIS A 987 -16.43 7.73 -20.72
N PRO A 988 -17.68 7.25 -20.69
CA PRO A 988 -18.64 7.66 -19.68
C PRO A 988 -18.26 7.09 -18.31
N ASN A 989 -18.42 7.92 -17.27
CA ASN A 989 -18.31 7.50 -15.88
C ASN A 989 -19.56 6.71 -15.42
N ALA A 990 -19.44 5.98 -14.30
CA ALA A 990 -20.57 5.22 -13.71
C ALA A 990 -21.65 6.13 -13.07
N GLY A 991 -21.42 7.43 -13.07
CA GLY A 991 -22.29 8.46 -12.53
C GLY A 991 -23.34 8.91 -13.53
N ALA A 992 -23.20 10.18 -13.94
CA ALA A 992 -24.11 10.82 -14.89
C ALA A 992 -23.79 10.42 -16.34
N GLY A 993 -22.54 10.04 -16.63
CA GLY A 993 -22.06 9.71 -17.97
C GLY A 993 -22.80 8.56 -18.62
N ILE A 994 -22.80 7.41 -17.95
CA ILE A 994 -23.42 6.19 -18.48
C ILE A 994 -24.90 6.43 -18.79
N ARG A 995 -25.63 7.10 -17.87
CA ARG A 995 -27.05 7.43 -18.04
C ARG A 995 -27.28 8.43 -19.17
N LEU A 996 -26.41 9.42 -19.32
CA LEU A 996 -26.47 10.39 -20.42
C LEU A 996 -26.34 9.66 -21.77
N TYR A 997 -25.35 8.79 -21.92
CA TYR A 997 -25.13 8.06 -23.18
C TYR A 997 -26.29 7.12 -23.48
N SER A 998 -26.72 6.31 -22.51
CA SER A 998 -27.86 5.41 -22.67
C SER A 998 -29.16 6.17 -23.03
N THR A 999 -29.42 7.30 -22.36
CA THR A 999 -30.60 8.12 -22.62
C THR A 999 -30.52 8.77 -23.99
N ALA A 1000 -29.35 9.28 -24.39
CA ALA A 1000 -29.16 9.89 -25.70
C ALA A 1000 -29.41 8.88 -26.83
N VAL A 1001 -28.94 7.63 -26.69
CA VAL A 1001 -29.21 6.56 -27.66
C VAL A 1001 -30.71 6.22 -27.71
N LEU A 1002 -31.36 6.10 -26.55
CA LEU A 1002 -32.78 5.80 -26.50
C LEU A 1002 -33.62 6.91 -27.15
N GLN A 1003 -33.34 8.17 -26.85
CA GLN A 1003 -34.04 9.33 -27.38
C GLN A 1003 -33.81 9.53 -28.88
N ALA A 1004 -32.61 9.25 -29.38
CA ALA A 1004 -32.30 9.33 -30.81
C ALA A 1004 -32.95 8.20 -31.63
N SER A 1005 -33.65 7.25 -30.99
CA SER A 1005 -34.41 6.18 -31.64
C SER A 1005 -35.93 6.39 -31.66
N GLU A 1006 -36.39 7.53 -31.11
CA GLU A 1006 -37.75 8.06 -31.28
C GLU A 1006 -37.93 8.61 -32.70
#